data_AF-A0A662WM84-F1
#
_entry.id   AF-A0A662WM84-F1
#
_cell.length_a   1.000
_cell.length_b   1.000
_cell.length_c   1.000
_cell.angle_alpha   90.00
_cell.angle_beta   90.00
_cell.angle_gamma   90.00
#
_symmetry.space_group_name_H-M   'P 1'
#
loop_
_entity.id
_entity.type
_entity.pdbx_description
1 polymer ?
#
loop_
_entity_poly.entity_id
_entity_poly.type
_entity_poly.pdbx_seq_one_letter_code
_entity_poly.pdbx_strand_id
1 'polypeptide(L)'
;MSSPAAGLQAGTNCTQPRVRKSWDAYSTTEKALYIEAVGLAMDQGFFQKFVQVHVDTTSGLEAHQTCVFMLWHRMMLLGYENMLRSLGTKYQCVTVPFWDHLSGTARRASGNCTNLQACSPIIADLGGTTTGYSKSMSIYGATIPYTSRSLCINQGPLYHFCGNNSGCAHCVLRTRSSYMTTTAYPTEASFGSVYQQMFTYNDSGSFSNAVERGLHSTYPKDCAYTIHNALGGVMAYLQAPADPVFYSHHALVDLLQTIYLKCQNGAENVFLSATAKSSDSRFWTSCARRDTGTFSPSDNITMRATAFDGSTFVKVWQDPKSILYPFFKDLPTAYADYVDAKDLGNYSYTYAFAGGLANMYQNCRASNTISSSSFLAESSETYGDSDAYKRNDAPLVPTVEAGTASDDTMRRWNIALFEAARIVGYEEWAAREQMEMITCQHQADCLGGVEDYSDIYRTNFEIEGHLRCYSIVQDLASGARVIGIPNWKVITGRFLPCPARCKATAQAPNPKLTMASMLRRTIWLAFVVLSLLNPSVDGQQVGTACSDPRVRKSWDAYTDTEKALYIEAVGLAMDQGFYQKFMQIHVETASGLEAHQTCVFIYWHRMLLLGFENMLRSLGTKYQCLTLPYWDHLSATARQANSNCSSIETCSPIITDFGGTTTGLSKSLLVYGVTIPYTTKTICVNQGLAYHFCGNNTGCAHCVLRTRSRYLTATLYPTEASFGSVYQQMFSYNDSASFSTAVERGIHNTVHNAVGGVMAYLQAPIDPVFYSHHALVDLLQTIYLKCQNGAESVFLSAASKASDPRFWTSCARRDTGTFSPSDNITMRATAFDGSTFVNVWQDPKNILYPFFKDLPTTYSAYVDAKDLGNYSYTYEFSGGLANMYQNCQASNTISSATLLADDQQMGDANYPDNGNKRSREPLRPTVDAGTTHDDVMRLWTIALFESARIVGYEEWAAREQMEMIACQHHTDCLGDVEDYSDIYRTNFGIEGHLRCYSIVQDLASGARVIGIPNWKVITGRFLPCPAQTGGKPLAFA
;
A
#
# COMPACT_ATOMS: atom_id res chain seq x y z
N MET A 1 2.72 -61.60 -4.42
CA MET A 1 2.63 -60.89 -3.13
C MET A 1 3.95 -61.06 -2.41
N SER A 2 4.82 -60.04 -2.46
CA SER A 2 6.03 -59.96 -1.64
C SER A 2 5.68 -59.35 -0.28
N SER A 3 6.31 -59.83 0.79
CA SER A 3 6.06 -59.36 2.16
C SER A 3 6.36 -57.85 2.30
N PRO A 4 5.55 -57.07 3.03
CA PRO A 4 5.88 -55.67 3.30
C PRO A 4 7.12 -55.59 4.20
N ALA A 5 8.09 -54.78 3.80
CA ALA A 5 9.30 -54.55 4.59
C ALA A 5 8.95 -53.88 5.93
N ALA A 6 9.65 -54.27 6.98
CA ALA A 6 9.41 -53.75 8.32
C ALA A 6 9.90 -52.29 8.46
N GLY A 7 9.16 -51.48 9.23
CA GLY A 7 9.76 -50.44 10.06
C GLY A 7 9.99 -49.03 9.49
N LEU A 8 9.31 -48.62 8.41
CA LEU A 8 9.33 -47.23 7.95
C LEU A 8 8.03 -46.50 8.34
N GLN A 9 8.16 -45.41 9.09
CA GLN A 9 7.05 -44.50 9.42
C GLN A 9 6.63 -43.74 8.16
N ALA A 10 5.36 -43.85 7.76
CA ALA A 10 4.91 -43.31 6.48
C ALA A 10 4.92 -41.77 6.50
N GLY A 11 5.69 -41.16 5.59
CA GLY A 11 5.65 -39.72 5.30
C GLY A 11 6.57 -38.81 6.11
N THR A 12 7.48 -39.33 6.94
CA THR A 12 8.37 -38.50 7.80
C THR A 12 9.78 -38.28 7.26
N ASN A 13 10.18 -38.99 6.19
CA ASN A 13 11.54 -38.94 5.60
C ASN A 13 11.82 -37.71 4.71
N CYS A 14 11.30 -36.54 5.03
CA CYS A 14 11.61 -35.29 4.31
C CYS A 14 12.46 -34.38 5.21
N THR A 15 13.49 -33.74 4.66
CA THR A 15 14.37 -32.81 5.42
C THR A 15 13.74 -31.45 5.68
N GLN A 16 12.60 -31.16 5.05
CA GLN A 16 11.84 -29.91 5.18
C GLN A 16 10.48 -30.20 5.84
N PRO A 17 9.95 -29.26 6.65
CA PRO A 17 8.64 -29.39 7.25
C PRO A 17 7.53 -29.43 6.19
N ARG A 18 6.36 -29.98 6.57
CA ARG A 18 5.20 -30.02 5.69
C ARG A 18 4.61 -28.61 5.54
N VAL A 19 4.77 -28.03 4.35
CA VAL A 19 4.13 -26.75 3.98
C VAL A 19 3.14 -26.99 2.84
N ARG A 20 1.88 -26.64 3.06
CA ARG A 20 0.82 -26.66 2.02
C ARG A 20 0.73 -25.29 1.37
N LYS A 21 0.87 -25.23 0.05
CA LYS A 21 0.75 -23.98 -0.75
C LYS A 21 -0.52 -23.98 -1.57
N SER A 22 -0.90 -22.83 -2.14
CA SER A 22 -1.98 -22.79 -3.12
C SER A 22 -1.58 -23.54 -4.39
N TRP A 23 -2.55 -24.08 -5.13
CA TRP A 23 -2.28 -24.67 -6.46
C TRP A 23 -1.66 -23.68 -7.44
N ASP A 24 -1.97 -22.39 -7.31
CA ASP A 24 -1.42 -21.34 -8.16
C ASP A 24 0.07 -21.07 -7.83
N ALA A 25 0.51 -21.35 -6.59
CA ALA A 25 1.90 -21.25 -6.14
C ALA A 25 2.74 -22.53 -6.38
N TYR A 26 2.14 -23.62 -6.86
CA TYR A 26 2.89 -24.83 -7.24
C TYR A 26 3.60 -24.61 -8.57
N SER A 27 4.91 -24.87 -8.61
CA SER A 27 5.67 -24.94 -9.86
C SER A 27 5.16 -26.04 -10.78
N THR A 28 5.45 -25.94 -12.08
CA THR A 28 5.09 -26.96 -13.08
C THR A 28 5.55 -28.36 -12.68
N THR A 29 6.72 -28.48 -12.03
CA THR A 29 7.27 -29.75 -11.54
C THR A 29 6.49 -30.28 -10.33
N GLU A 30 6.14 -29.43 -9.36
CA GLU A 30 5.30 -29.82 -8.21
C GLU A 30 3.90 -30.27 -8.66
N LYS A 31 3.28 -29.55 -9.61
CA LYS A 31 1.99 -29.92 -10.22
C LYS A 31 2.07 -31.29 -10.89
N ALA A 32 3.07 -31.51 -11.74
CA ALA A 32 3.27 -32.77 -12.43
C ALA A 32 3.48 -33.95 -11.45
N LEU A 33 4.31 -33.75 -10.42
CA LEU A 33 4.57 -34.76 -9.39
C LEU A 33 3.31 -35.11 -8.59
N TYR A 34 2.48 -34.12 -8.24
CA TYR A 34 1.22 -34.34 -7.54
C TYR A 34 0.21 -35.09 -8.43
N ILE A 35 0.04 -34.68 -9.69
CA ILE A 35 -0.85 -35.33 -10.66
C ILE A 35 -0.45 -36.81 -10.86
N GLU A 36 0.85 -37.08 -10.99
CA GLU A 36 1.38 -38.44 -11.13
C GLU A 36 1.11 -39.29 -9.88
N ALA A 37 1.35 -38.73 -8.68
CA ALA A 37 1.07 -39.41 -7.41
C ALA A 37 -0.42 -39.78 -7.27
N VAL A 38 -1.32 -38.87 -7.66
CA VAL A 38 -2.77 -39.10 -7.64
C VAL A 38 -3.18 -40.19 -8.63
N GLY A 39 -2.66 -40.18 -9.86
CA GLY A 39 -2.92 -41.24 -10.84
C GLY A 39 -2.46 -42.61 -10.33
N LEU A 40 -1.24 -42.69 -9.78
CA LEU A 40 -0.70 -43.91 -9.21
C LEU A 40 -1.49 -44.41 -7.99
N ALA A 41 -1.99 -43.51 -7.14
CA ALA A 41 -2.87 -43.85 -6.01
C ALA A 41 -4.22 -44.43 -6.46
N MET A 42 -4.74 -43.96 -7.60
CA MET A 42 -5.95 -44.49 -8.22
C MET A 42 -5.70 -45.87 -8.87
N ASP A 43 -4.57 -46.05 -9.57
CA ASP A 43 -4.20 -47.34 -10.17
C ASP A 43 -3.98 -48.44 -9.11
N GLN A 44 -3.41 -48.08 -7.95
CA GLN A 44 -3.18 -49.01 -6.83
C GLN A 44 -4.44 -49.31 -6.01
N GLY A 45 -5.57 -48.67 -6.30
CA GLY A 45 -6.84 -48.90 -5.58
C GLY A 45 -6.94 -48.22 -4.20
N PHE A 46 -5.93 -47.44 -3.80
CA PHE A 46 -5.88 -46.75 -2.51
C PHE A 46 -6.82 -45.53 -2.49
N PHE A 47 -6.81 -44.72 -3.56
CA PHE A 47 -7.60 -43.49 -3.66
C PHE A 47 -9.10 -43.76 -3.46
N GLN A 48 -9.62 -44.82 -4.08
CA GLN A 48 -11.01 -45.24 -4.02
C GLN A 48 -11.44 -45.64 -2.60
N LYS A 49 -10.50 -46.08 -1.76
CA LYS A 49 -10.79 -46.43 -0.36
C LYS A 49 -11.01 -45.21 0.53
N PHE A 50 -10.49 -44.03 0.19
CA PHE A 50 -10.87 -42.79 0.86
C PHE A 50 -12.32 -42.39 0.53
N VAL A 51 -12.78 -42.66 -0.69
CA VAL A 51 -14.22 -42.52 -1.04
C VAL A 51 -15.06 -43.45 -0.16
N GLN A 52 -14.60 -44.69 0.07
CA GLN A 52 -15.29 -45.63 0.96
C GLN A 52 -15.39 -45.14 2.42
N VAL A 53 -14.35 -44.45 2.94
CA VAL A 53 -14.36 -43.86 4.29
C VAL A 53 -15.41 -42.75 4.42
N HIS A 54 -15.54 -41.91 3.40
CA HIS A 54 -16.47 -40.77 3.42
C HIS A 54 -17.94 -41.18 3.26
N VAL A 55 -18.23 -42.27 2.53
CA VAL A 55 -19.59 -42.77 2.33
C VAL A 55 -20.06 -43.77 3.39
N ASP A 56 -19.18 -44.24 4.29
CA ASP A 56 -19.57 -45.09 5.42
C ASP A 56 -20.51 -44.30 6.34
N THR A 57 -21.69 -44.85 6.61
CA THR A 57 -22.74 -44.15 7.39
C THR A 57 -22.25 -43.71 8.77
N THR A 58 -21.44 -44.51 9.46
CA THR A 58 -20.94 -44.15 10.79
C THR A 58 -19.93 -43.00 10.71
N SER A 59 -19.03 -43.06 9.75
CA SER A 59 -18.01 -42.03 9.52
C SER A 59 -18.66 -40.71 9.06
N GLY A 60 -19.64 -40.78 8.15
CA GLY A 60 -20.40 -39.64 7.64
C GLY A 60 -21.34 -38.95 8.65
N LEU A 61 -21.67 -39.60 9.77
CA LEU A 61 -22.39 -38.98 10.90
C LEU A 61 -21.49 -38.08 11.75
N GLU A 62 -20.18 -38.31 11.76
CA GLU A 62 -19.21 -37.42 12.39
C GLU A 62 -18.68 -36.38 11.40
N ALA A 63 -18.45 -36.77 10.14
CA ALA A 63 -17.81 -35.94 9.12
C ALA A 63 -18.53 -34.64 8.75
N HIS A 64 -19.87 -34.59 8.87
CA HIS A 64 -20.72 -33.48 8.43
C HIS A 64 -21.77 -33.12 9.48
N GLN A 65 -22.32 -31.90 9.49
CA GLN A 65 -23.34 -31.39 10.42
C GLN A 65 -22.91 -31.45 11.88
N THR A 66 -21.61 -31.26 12.13
CA THR A 66 -21.04 -31.29 13.47
C THR A 66 -20.01 -30.18 13.63
N CYS A 67 -19.87 -29.73 14.87
CA CYS A 67 -18.71 -28.95 15.33
C CYS A 67 -17.35 -29.55 14.92
N VAL A 68 -17.26 -30.88 14.74
CA VAL A 68 -16.01 -31.59 14.42
C VAL A 68 -15.76 -31.78 12.92
N PHE A 69 -16.63 -31.26 12.03
CA PHE A 69 -16.50 -31.32 10.56
C PHE A 69 -15.06 -31.03 10.07
N MET A 70 -14.44 -29.93 10.52
CA MET A 70 -13.07 -29.58 10.13
C MET A 70 -12.02 -30.56 10.67
N LEU A 71 -12.16 -30.98 11.94
CA LEU A 71 -11.21 -31.88 12.61
C LEU A 71 -11.23 -33.29 12.00
N TRP A 72 -12.41 -33.78 11.63
CA TRP A 72 -12.57 -35.05 10.92
C TRP A 72 -11.90 -34.98 9.55
N HIS A 73 -12.18 -33.93 8.77
CA HIS A 73 -11.55 -33.74 7.45
C HIS A 73 -10.03 -33.53 7.54
N ARG A 74 -9.52 -32.90 8.60
CA ARG A 74 -8.08 -32.76 8.88
C ARG A 74 -7.36 -34.11 8.99
N MET A 75 -7.94 -35.07 9.73
CA MET A 75 -7.42 -36.44 9.80
C MET A 75 -7.48 -37.14 8.43
N MET A 76 -8.53 -36.92 7.64
CA MET A 76 -8.69 -37.51 6.30
C MET A 76 -7.61 -36.98 5.33
N LEU A 77 -7.34 -35.67 5.34
CA LEU A 77 -6.29 -35.03 4.55
C LEU A 77 -4.91 -35.56 4.92
N LEU A 78 -4.61 -35.76 6.21
CA LEU A 78 -3.33 -36.32 6.66
C LEU A 78 -3.13 -37.77 6.23
N GLY A 79 -4.16 -38.61 6.36
CA GLY A 79 -4.10 -39.99 5.86
C GLY A 79 -3.90 -40.05 4.34
N TYR A 80 -4.55 -39.16 3.60
CA TYR A 80 -4.40 -39.03 2.15
C TYR A 80 -2.99 -38.56 1.75
N GLU A 81 -2.46 -37.54 2.43
CA GLU A 81 -1.11 -37.03 2.21
C GLU A 81 -0.04 -38.09 2.55
N ASN A 82 -0.23 -38.82 3.65
CA ASN A 82 0.63 -39.95 4.04
C ASN A 82 0.60 -41.08 2.99
N MET A 83 -0.58 -41.37 2.43
CA MET A 83 -0.74 -42.33 1.34
C MET A 83 0.06 -41.88 0.10
N LEU A 84 -0.10 -40.64 -0.38
CA LEU A 84 0.68 -40.12 -1.53
C LEU A 84 2.20 -40.18 -1.27
N ARG A 85 2.64 -39.77 -0.07
CA ARG A 85 4.06 -39.81 0.34
C ARG A 85 4.64 -41.23 0.43
N SER A 86 3.79 -42.25 0.57
CA SER A 86 4.20 -43.66 0.65
C SER A 86 4.42 -44.35 -0.70
N LEU A 87 3.94 -43.77 -1.80
CA LEU A 87 3.95 -44.40 -3.14
C LEU A 87 5.36 -44.60 -3.74
N GLY A 88 6.39 -44.01 -3.13
CA GLY A 88 7.78 -44.11 -3.58
C GLY A 88 8.62 -42.91 -3.13
N THR A 89 9.95 -43.06 -3.16
CA THR A 89 10.91 -42.05 -2.66
C THR A 89 10.75 -40.69 -3.31
N LYS A 90 10.41 -40.61 -4.61
CA LYS A 90 10.17 -39.32 -5.28
C LYS A 90 8.94 -38.56 -4.77
N TYR A 91 8.00 -39.24 -4.13
CA TYR A 91 6.78 -38.63 -3.57
C TYR A 91 6.90 -38.31 -2.07
N GLN A 92 7.99 -38.70 -1.39
CA GLN A 92 8.12 -38.67 0.07
C GLN A 92 7.96 -37.28 0.73
N CYS A 93 8.11 -36.22 -0.06
CA CYS A 93 7.97 -34.82 0.36
C CYS A 93 6.69 -34.14 -0.18
N VAL A 94 5.82 -34.82 -0.93
CA VAL A 94 4.57 -34.25 -1.47
C VAL A 94 3.66 -33.78 -0.32
N THR A 95 3.06 -32.60 -0.48
CA THR A 95 2.01 -32.05 0.39
C THR A 95 0.73 -31.88 -0.41
N VAL A 96 -0.43 -31.75 0.27
CA VAL A 96 -1.69 -31.45 -0.41
C VAL A 96 -1.77 -29.94 -0.74
N PRO A 97 -1.89 -29.54 -2.02
CA PRO A 97 -2.13 -28.15 -2.38
C PRO A 97 -3.56 -27.74 -2.01
N PHE A 98 -3.76 -26.50 -1.57
CA PHE A 98 -5.12 -25.95 -1.41
C PHE A 98 -5.58 -25.17 -2.65
N TRP A 99 -6.88 -25.15 -2.88
CA TRP A 99 -7.50 -24.36 -3.94
C TRP A 99 -7.97 -23.02 -3.37
N ASP A 100 -7.24 -21.95 -3.66
CA ASP A 100 -7.59 -20.60 -3.22
C ASP A 100 -8.79 -20.04 -4.00
N HIS A 101 -9.96 -20.02 -3.35
CA HIS A 101 -11.16 -19.45 -3.92
C HIS A 101 -11.26 -17.92 -3.76
N LEU A 102 -10.56 -17.31 -2.80
CA LEU A 102 -10.57 -15.85 -2.63
C LEU A 102 -9.82 -15.21 -3.81
N SER A 103 -8.64 -15.72 -4.13
CA SER A 103 -7.90 -15.32 -5.33
C SER A 103 -8.68 -15.61 -6.62
N GLY A 104 -9.42 -16.73 -6.66
CA GLY A 104 -10.33 -17.06 -7.76
C GLY A 104 -11.46 -16.05 -7.98
N THR A 105 -12.15 -15.64 -6.91
CA THR A 105 -13.21 -14.62 -6.97
C THR A 105 -12.66 -13.23 -7.25
N ALA A 106 -11.48 -12.88 -6.73
CA ALA A 106 -10.81 -11.62 -7.02
C ALA A 106 -10.52 -11.47 -8.52
N ARG A 107 -9.95 -12.50 -9.15
CA ARG A 107 -9.74 -12.53 -10.61
C ARG A 107 -11.05 -12.42 -11.40
N ARG A 108 -12.14 -13.02 -10.91
CA ARG A 108 -13.47 -12.93 -11.55
C ARG A 108 -14.04 -11.52 -11.49
N ALA A 109 -13.95 -10.87 -10.33
CA ALA A 109 -14.49 -9.53 -10.08
C ALA A 109 -13.71 -8.45 -10.85
N SER A 110 -12.38 -8.54 -10.88
CA SER A 110 -11.51 -7.67 -11.68
C SER A 110 -11.58 -7.91 -13.20
N GLY A 111 -12.41 -8.85 -13.67
CA GLY A 111 -12.59 -9.15 -15.10
C GLY A 111 -11.47 -9.94 -15.78
N ASN A 112 -10.47 -10.43 -15.03
CA ASN A 112 -9.34 -11.21 -15.55
C ASN A 112 -9.76 -12.63 -16.02
N CYS A 113 -10.94 -13.09 -15.62
CA CYS A 113 -11.55 -14.35 -16.03
C CYS A 113 -13.08 -14.25 -15.96
N THR A 114 -13.79 -15.13 -16.67
CA THR A 114 -15.25 -14.98 -16.92
C THR A 114 -16.15 -15.96 -16.18
N ASN A 115 -15.63 -17.10 -15.71
CA ASN A 115 -16.37 -18.18 -15.08
C ASN A 115 -15.48 -19.01 -14.14
N LEU A 116 -16.07 -19.88 -13.33
CA LEU A 116 -15.36 -20.72 -12.34
C LEU A 116 -14.16 -21.48 -12.95
N GLN A 117 -14.34 -22.06 -14.15
CA GLN A 117 -13.29 -22.82 -14.83
C GLN A 117 -12.10 -21.92 -15.26
N ALA A 118 -12.38 -20.77 -15.88
CA ALA A 118 -11.35 -19.84 -16.34
C ALA A 118 -10.59 -19.18 -15.17
N CYS A 119 -11.22 -19.06 -14.00
CA CYS A 119 -10.61 -18.48 -12.80
C CYS A 119 -9.84 -19.48 -11.92
N SER A 120 -9.89 -20.78 -12.24
CA SER A 120 -9.39 -21.87 -11.36
C SER A 120 -8.51 -22.87 -12.13
N PRO A 121 -7.20 -22.62 -12.29
CA PRO A 121 -6.30 -23.47 -13.07
C PRO A 121 -6.31 -24.95 -12.64
N ILE A 122 -6.48 -25.22 -11.33
CA ILE A 122 -6.58 -26.56 -10.75
C ILE A 122 -7.64 -27.46 -11.43
N ILE A 123 -8.74 -26.88 -11.90
CA ILE A 123 -9.81 -27.63 -12.58
C ILE A 123 -9.30 -28.19 -13.91
N ALA A 124 -8.58 -27.35 -14.67
CA ALA A 124 -7.98 -27.74 -15.95
C ALA A 124 -6.85 -28.74 -15.75
N ASP A 125 -5.94 -28.47 -14.80
CA ASP A 125 -4.77 -29.29 -14.52
C ASP A 125 -5.15 -30.68 -13.97
N LEU A 126 -6.23 -30.78 -13.18
CA LEU A 126 -6.80 -32.05 -12.69
C LEU A 126 -7.87 -32.62 -13.65
N GLY A 127 -7.61 -32.62 -14.95
CA GLY A 127 -8.38 -33.33 -15.98
C GLY A 127 -9.47 -32.54 -16.71
N GLY A 128 -9.77 -31.31 -16.30
CA GLY A 128 -10.71 -30.42 -17.00
C GLY A 128 -12.16 -30.91 -17.02
N THR A 129 -12.90 -30.48 -18.05
CA THR A 129 -14.37 -30.60 -18.17
C THR A 129 -14.86 -30.85 -19.61
N THR A 130 -13.93 -30.94 -20.58
CA THR A 130 -14.21 -30.93 -22.02
C THR A 130 -14.21 -32.31 -22.67
N THR A 131 -13.29 -33.18 -22.28
CA THR A 131 -13.03 -34.46 -22.96
C THR A 131 -13.48 -35.63 -22.09
N GLY A 132 -14.39 -36.45 -22.60
CA GLY A 132 -15.03 -37.52 -21.87
C GLY A 132 -16.17 -38.17 -22.65
N TYR A 133 -16.96 -39.01 -21.98
CA TYR A 133 -18.07 -39.74 -22.60
C TYR A 133 -19.33 -39.77 -21.72
N SER A 134 -20.49 -40.00 -22.37
CA SER A 134 -21.80 -40.03 -21.73
C SER A 134 -22.05 -41.36 -21.02
N LYS A 135 -21.69 -41.44 -19.73
CA LYS A 135 -21.78 -42.67 -18.93
C LYS A 135 -22.13 -42.33 -17.47
N SER A 136 -23.18 -42.95 -16.92
CA SER A 136 -23.48 -42.93 -15.49
C SER A 136 -22.47 -43.78 -14.71
N MET A 137 -22.11 -43.38 -13.49
CA MET A 137 -21.18 -44.12 -12.64
C MET A 137 -21.93 -44.77 -11.46
N SER A 138 -21.52 -45.97 -11.07
CA SER A 138 -21.91 -46.57 -9.79
C SER A 138 -20.72 -46.54 -8.86
N ILE A 139 -20.85 -45.86 -7.72
CA ILE A 139 -19.78 -45.70 -6.71
C ILE A 139 -20.39 -45.99 -5.33
N TYR A 140 -19.89 -47.04 -4.68
CA TYR A 140 -20.28 -47.55 -3.36
C TYR A 140 -21.79 -47.54 -3.09
N GLY A 141 -22.57 -48.09 -4.02
CA GLY A 141 -24.03 -48.23 -3.92
C GLY A 141 -24.84 -47.06 -4.48
N ALA A 142 -24.24 -45.88 -4.66
CA ALA A 142 -24.88 -44.74 -5.30
C ALA A 142 -24.71 -44.80 -6.83
N THR A 143 -25.80 -44.57 -7.58
CA THR A 143 -25.73 -44.35 -9.03
C THR A 143 -25.73 -42.85 -9.30
N ILE A 144 -24.62 -42.34 -9.81
CA ILE A 144 -24.43 -40.94 -10.19
C ILE A 144 -24.79 -40.85 -11.69
N PRO A 145 -25.91 -40.20 -12.05
CA PRO A 145 -26.41 -40.22 -13.41
C PRO A 145 -25.57 -39.34 -14.35
N TYR A 146 -25.36 -39.84 -15.55
CA TYR A 146 -25.11 -38.96 -16.68
C TYR A 146 -26.36 -38.11 -16.96
N THR A 147 -26.16 -36.82 -17.18
CA THR A 147 -27.20 -35.84 -17.51
C THR A 147 -26.76 -34.99 -18.70
N SER A 148 -27.66 -34.19 -19.27
CA SER A 148 -27.29 -33.21 -20.28
C SER A 148 -26.24 -32.19 -19.81
N ARG A 149 -26.07 -32.01 -18.48
CA ARG A 149 -25.13 -31.08 -17.84
C ARG A 149 -23.81 -31.74 -17.38
N SER A 150 -23.71 -33.07 -17.33
CA SER A 150 -22.51 -33.79 -16.87
C SER A 150 -21.81 -34.57 -17.99
N LEU A 151 -20.54 -34.90 -17.79
CA LEU A 151 -19.73 -35.73 -18.70
C LEU A 151 -18.74 -36.55 -17.87
N CYS A 152 -18.52 -37.81 -18.22
CA CYS A 152 -17.53 -38.64 -17.53
C CYS A 152 -16.15 -38.32 -18.12
N ILE A 153 -15.38 -37.48 -17.42
CA ILE A 153 -14.13 -36.89 -17.88
C ILE A 153 -13.01 -37.93 -17.81
N ASN A 154 -12.36 -38.20 -18.94
CA ASN A 154 -11.42 -39.30 -19.13
C ASN A 154 -9.96 -38.83 -19.34
N GLN A 155 -9.62 -37.66 -18.82
CA GLN A 155 -8.27 -37.09 -18.87
C GLN A 155 -7.51 -37.37 -17.56
N GLY A 156 -6.18 -37.30 -17.58
CA GLY A 156 -5.37 -37.49 -16.37
C GLY A 156 -5.63 -36.40 -15.33
N PRO A 157 -5.66 -36.71 -14.01
CA PRO A 157 -5.51 -38.05 -13.42
C PRO A 157 -6.83 -38.87 -13.40
N LEU A 158 -7.98 -38.29 -13.74
CA LEU A 158 -9.32 -38.91 -13.63
C LEU A 158 -9.48 -40.21 -14.43
N TYR A 159 -8.71 -40.38 -15.52
CA TYR A 159 -8.65 -41.62 -16.30
C TYR A 159 -8.24 -42.86 -15.48
N HIS A 160 -7.50 -42.68 -14.38
CA HIS A 160 -7.06 -43.78 -13.51
C HIS A 160 -8.17 -44.25 -12.54
N PHE A 161 -9.31 -43.55 -12.46
CA PHE A 161 -10.32 -43.85 -11.46
C PHE A 161 -11.14 -45.12 -11.79
N CYS A 162 -11.09 -46.11 -10.87
CA CYS A 162 -11.72 -47.41 -11.01
C CYS A 162 -13.03 -47.64 -10.22
N GLY A 163 -13.68 -46.61 -9.68
CA GLY A 163 -14.97 -46.75 -8.98
C GLY A 163 -14.88 -47.64 -7.73
N ASN A 164 -15.50 -48.82 -7.76
CA ASN A 164 -15.58 -49.76 -6.63
C ASN A 164 -14.44 -50.79 -6.62
N ASN A 165 -13.27 -50.46 -7.17
CA ASN A 165 -12.14 -51.38 -7.40
C ASN A 165 -12.53 -52.65 -8.19
N SER A 166 -13.60 -52.59 -8.99
CA SER A 166 -14.16 -53.70 -9.77
C SER A 166 -14.66 -53.19 -11.11
N GLY A 167 -13.87 -53.41 -12.17
CA GLY A 167 -14.11 -52.86 -13.51
C GLY A 167 -13.83 -51.35 -13.57
N CYS A 168 -12.66 -50.96 -14.07
CA CYS A 168 -12.25 -49.56 -14.03
C CYS A 168 -13.19 -48.65 -14.83
N ALA A 169 -13.64 -47.56 -14.18
CA ALA A 169 -14.57 -46.62 -14.78
C ALA A 169 -13.92 -45.80 -15.91
N HIS A 170 -12.60 -45.53 -15.78
CA HIS A 170 -11.72 -44.76 -16.66
C HIS A 170 -12.17 -43.30 -16.89
N CYS A 171 -12.89 -42.76 -15.91
CA CYS A 171 -13.34 -41.38 -15.86
C CYS A 171 -13.91 -41.03 -14.49
N VAL A 172 -14.11 -39.73 -14.26
CA VAL A 172 -14.91 -39.18 -13.15
C VAL A 172 -15.97 -38.23 -13.73
N LEU A 173 -17.22 -38.34 -13.25
CA LEU A 173 -18.30 -37.44 -13.67
C LEU A 173 -18.10 -36.03 -13.10
N ARG A 174 -18.05 -35.03 -13.98
CA ARG A 174 -18.09 -33.59 -13.66
C ARG A 174 -19.16 -32.87 -14.48
N THR A 175 -19.49 -31.64 -14.13
CA THR A 175 -20.19 -30.70 -15.02
C THR A 175 -19.36 -30.49 -16.29
N ARG A 176 -20.01 -30.58 -17.45
CA ARG A 176 -19.34 -30.43 -18.75
C ARG A 176 -19.09 -28.96 -19.09
N SER A 177 -18.00 -28.72 -19.82
CA SER A 177 -17.53 -27.38 -20.17
C SER A 177 -18.62 -26.44 -20.71
N SER A 178 -19.54 -26.91 -21.56
CA SER A 178 -20.61 -26.07 -22.16
C SER A 178 -21.62 -25.48 -21.16
N TYR A 179 -21.65 -25.95 -19.91
CA TYR A 179 -22.40 -25.32 -18.82
C TYR A 179 -21.44 -24.62 -17.84
N MET A 180 -20.26 -25.20 -17.62
CA MET A 180 -19.27 -24.65 -16.70
C MET A 180 -18.61 -23.36 -17.18
N THR A 181 -18.64 -23.07 -18.49
CA THR A 181 -18.26 -21.77 -19.06
C THR A 181 -19.28 -20.66 -18.81
N THR A 182 -20.51 -21.02 -18.43
CA THR A 182 -21.57 -20.09 -18.01
C THR A 182 -21.76 -20.04 -16.48
N THR A 183 -21.19 -20.99 -15.73
CA THR A 183 -21.24 -21.01 -14.26
C THR A 183 -20.46 -19.84 -13.66
N ALA A 184 -21.17 -18.96 -12.97
CA ALA A 184 -20.56 -17.89 -12.17
C ALA A 184 -19.65 -18.47 -11.08
N TYR A 185 -18.65 -17.70 -10.64
CA TYR A 185 -17.85 -18.11 -9.47
C TYR A 185 -18.72 -17.98 -8.21
N PRO A 186 -18.81 -19.01 -7.34
CA PRO A 186 -19.53 -18.95 -6.08
C PRO A 186 -19.30 -17.67 -5.26
N THR A 187 -20.37 -16.91 -5.01
CA THR A 187 -20.30 -15.67 -4.20
C THR A 187 -19.95 -15.95 -2.75
N GLU A 188 -20.30 -17.13 -2.22
CA GLU A 188 -19.94 -17.52 -0.85
C GLU A 188 -18.45 -17.84 -0.66
N ALA A 189 -17.67 -17.79 -1.75
CA ALA A 189 -16.22 -17.77 -1.75
C ALA A 189 -15.59 -16.36 -1.89
N SER A 190 -16.42 -15.32 -1.95
CA SER A 190 -15.95 -13.94 -1.97
C SER A 190 -15.34 -13.55 -0.62
N PHE A 191 -14.44 -12.56 -0.62
CA PHE A 191 -13.84 -12.04 0.61
C PHE A 191 -14.90 -11.63 1.64
N GLY A 192 -15.98 -10.95 1.21
CA GLY A 192 -17.06 -10.51 2.09
C GLY A 192 -17.82 -11.66 2.76
N SER A 193 -18.24 -12.66 1.96
CA SER A 193 -18.94 -13.84 2.50
C SER A 193 -18.04 -14.69 3.40
N VAL A 194 -16.77 -14.90 3.04
CA VAL A 194 -15.84 -15.71 3.85
C VAL A 194 -15.47 -14.96 5.13
N TYR A 195 -15.30 -13.64 5.09
CA TYR A 195 -15.13 -12.80 6.28
C TYR A 195 -16.28 -13.05 7.28
N GLN A 196 -17.52 -13.05 6.80
CA GLN A 196 -18.70 -13.26 7.64
C GLN A 196 -18.75 -14.68 8.22
N GLN A 197 -18.43 -15.71 7.43
CA GLN A 197 -18.33 -17.10 7.91
C GLN A 197 -17.28 -17.25 9.04
N MET A 198 -16.13 -16.58 8.92
CA MET A 198 -15.01 -16.69 9.86
C MET A 198 -15.21 -15.88 11.14
N PHE A 199 -15.80 -14.68 11.04
CA PHE A 199 -15.77 -13.69 12.13
C PHE A 199 -17.16 -13.31 12.69
N THR A 200 -18.27 -13.88 12.22
CA THR A 200 -19.57 -13.69 12.89
C THR A 200 -19.58 -14.31 14.28
N TYR A 201 -19.00 -15.50 14.43
CA TYR A 201 -19.09 -16.32 15.63
C TYR A 201 -17.77 -16.34 16.44
N ASN A 202 -17.88 -16.63 17.74
CA ASN A 202 -16.73 -16.72 18.66
C ASN A 202 -16.49 -18.15 19.17
N ASP A 203 -17.37 -19.09 18.87
CA ASP A 203 -17.24 -20.51 19.14
C ASP A 203 -16.93 -21.29 17.84
N SER A 204 -16.05 -22.28 17.96
CA SER A 204 -15.57 -23.10 16.84
C SER A 204 -16.69 -23.95 16.24
N GLY A 205 -17.72 -24.30 17.01
CA GLY A 205 -18.87 -25.05 16.52
C GLY A 205 -19.68 -24.25 15.50
N SER A 206 -20.07 -23.02 15.85
CA SER A 206 -20.81 -22.13 14.95
C SER A 206 -19.96 -21.65 13.77
N PHE A 207 -18.66 -21.39 13.98
CA PHE A 207 -17.69 -21.14 12.90
C PHE A 207 -17.60 -22.32 11.92
N SER A 208 -17.40 -23.54 12.42
CA SER A 208 -17.30 -24.75 11.58
C SER A 208 -18.58 -24.96 10.77
N ASN A 209 -19.75 -24.83 11.42
CA ASN A 209 -21.06 -24.87 10.75
C ASN A 209 -21.25 -23.75 9.71
N ALA A 210 -20.71 -22.54 9.94
CA ALA A 210 -20.83 -21.43 9.02
C ALA A 210 -19.99 -21.64 7.75
N VAL A 211 -18.77 -22.18 7.88
CA VAL A 211 -17.93 -22.56 6.73
C VAL A 211 -18.48 -23.81 6.03
N GLU A 212 -18.98 -24.79 6.79
CA GLU A 212 -19.63 -26.00 6.26
C GLU A 212 -20.83 -25.63 5.39
N ARG A 213 -21.70 -24.70 5.83
CA ARG A 213 -22.88 -24.26 5.06
C ARG A 213 -22.57 -23.22 3.98
N GLY A 214 -21.53 -22.41 4.19
CA GLY A 214 -21.12 -21.29 3.33
C GLY A 214 -20.22 -21.71 2.17
N LEU A 215 -18.90 -21.72 2.38
CA LEU A 215 -17.90 -21.99 1.34
C LEU A 215 -17.95 -23.42 0.79
N HIS A 216 -18.24 -24.40 1.64
CA HIS A 216 -18.21 -25.82 1.32
C HIS A 216 -19.57 -26.33 0.80
N SER A 217 -20.62 -26.10 1.59
CA SER A 217 -21.98 -26.66 1.52
C SER A 217 -22.02 -28.17 1.28
N THR A 218 -21.98 -28.88 2.40
CA THR A 218 -22.82 -30.06 2.62
C THR A 218 -23.99 -29.67 3.54
N TYR A 219 -25.08 -30.42 3.46
CA TYR A 219 -26.36 -30.24 4.18
C TYR A 219 -26.16 -29.85 5.68
N PRO A 220 -26.97 -28.96 6.32
CA PRO A 220 -28.40 -28.80 6.14
C PRO A 220 -28.83 -27.39 5.76
N LYS A 221 -29.58 -27.29 4.66
CA LYS A 221 -30.46 -26.16 4.33
C LYS A 221 -29.71 -24.86 3.89
N ASP A 222 -29.55 -24.56 2.59
CA ASP A 222 -30.01 -25.30 1.38
C ASP A 222 -28.98 -25.40 0.17
N CYS A 223 -29.33 -25.82 -1.08
CA CYS A 223 -28.47 -26.40 -2.16
C CYS A 223 -27.48 -25.49 -2.91
N ALA A 224 -26.51 -24.90 -2.23
CA ALA A 224 -25.70 -23.79 -2.75
C ALA A 224 -25.08 -23.99 -4.13
N TYR A 225 -24.90 -22.90 -4.88
CA TYR A 225 -23.76 -22.78 -5.78
C TYR A 225 -22.47 -22.62 -4.94
N THR A 226 -22.10 -23.67 -4.20
CA THR A 226 -20.75 -23.83 -3.65
C THR A 226 -19.84 -24.51 -4.65
N ILE A 227 -18.57 -24.61 -4.28
CA ILE A 227 -17.53 -25.32 -5.03
C ILE A 227 -17.91 -26.77 -5.32
N HIS A 228 -18.56 -27.47 -4.38
CA HIS A 228 -19.07 -28.82 -4.59
C HIS A 228 -20.15 -28.91 -5.68
N ASN A 229 -21.19 -28.09 -5.61
CA ASN A 229 -22.27 -28.10 -6.58
C ASN A 229 -21.86 -27.51 -7.94
N ALA A 230 -21.04 -26.45 -7.95
CA ALA A 230 -20.61 -25.78 -9.17
C ALA A 230 -19.71 -26.68 -10.06
N LEU A 231 -18.91 -27.56 -9.44
CA LEU A 231 -18.23 -28.65 -10.16
C LEU A 231 -19.18 -29.77 -10.59
N GLY A 232 -20.23 -30.01 -9.82
CA GLY A 232 -21.27 -31.00 -10.10
C GLY A 232 -20.72 -32.42 -10.27
N GLY A 233 -21.48 -33.27 -10.97
CA GLY A 233 -21.09 -34.67 -11.15
C GLY A 233 -20.89 -35.36 -9.79
N VAL A 234 -19.74 -35.99 -9.55
CA VAL A 234 -19.46 -36.67 -8.27
C VAL A 234 -19.32 -35.71 -7.09
N MET A 235 -18.91 -34.46 -7.30
CA MET A 235 -18.74 -33.46 -6.24
C MET A 235 -20.07 -33.04 -5.59
N ALA A 236 -21.19 -33.29 -6.27
CA ALA A 236 -22.56 -33.06 -5.79
C ALA A 236 -23.18 -34.30 -5.08
N TYR A 237 -22.36 -35.23 -4.59
CA TYR A 237 -22.77 -36.44 -3.87
C TYR A 237 -21.80 -36.73 -2.71
N LEU A 238 -22.16 -37.63 -1.78
CA LEU A 238 -21.24 -38.14 -0.75
C LEU A 238 -20.02 -38.87 -1.34
N GLN A 239 -20.05 -39.20 -2.63
CA GLN A 239 -18.92 -39.76 -3.37
C GLN A 239 -17.94 -38.68 -3.88
N ALA A 240 -18.06 -37.42 -3.45
CA ALA A 240 -17.19 -36.30 -3.82
C ALA A 240 -15.66 -36.59 -3.74
N PRO A 241 -15.13 -37.36 -2.76
CA PRO A 241 -13.70 -37.71 -2.75
C PRO A 241 -13.23 -38.55 -3.95
N ALA A 242 -14.13 -39.00 -4.83
CA ALA A 242 -13.79 -39.60 -6.12
C ALA A 242 -13.13 -38.59 -7.08
N ASP A 243 -13.30 -37.29 -6.85
CA ASP A 243 -12.62 -36.22 -7.58
C ASP A 243 -11.43 -35.67 -6.76
N PRO A 244 -10.20 -35.65 -7.28
CA PRO A 244 -9.04 -35.14 -6.55
C PRO A 244 -9.12 -33.66 -6.15
N VAL A 245 -9.96 -32.84 -6.79
CA VAL A 245 -10.19 -31.45 -6.36
C VAL A 245 -10.82 -31.35 -4.96
N PHE A 246 -11.48 -32.41 -4.48
CA PHE A 246 -12.01 -32.53 -3.12
C PHE A 246 -10.93 -32.22 -2.07
N TYR A 247 -9.78 -32.89 -2.15
CA TYR A 247 -8.70 -32.75 -1.17
C TYR A 247 -8.12 -31.33 -1.15
N SER A 248 -8.04 -30.67 -2.31
CA SER A 248 -7.58 -29.29 -2.39
C SER A 248 -8.60 -28.25 -1.92
N HIS A 249 -9.90 -28.51 -2.10
CA HIS A 249 -10.95 -27.69 -1.49
C HIS A 249 -10.93 -27.84 0.05
N HIS A 250 -10.89 -29.07 0.55
CA HIS A 250 -10.81 -29.32 2.00
C HIS A 250 -9.50 -28.81 2.63
N ALA A 251 -8.39 -28.78 1.89
CA ALA A 251 -7.16 -28.16 2.37
C ALA A 251 -7.27 -26.63 2.55
N LEU A 252 -8.17 -25.95 1.82
CA LEU A 252 -8.51 -24.54 2.11
C LEU A 252 -9.45 -24.44 3.33
N VAL A 253 -10.47 -25.29 3.43
CA VAL A 253 -11.36 -25.34 4.62
C VAL A 253 -10.53 -25.53 5.91
N ASP A 254 -9.51 -26.38 5.85
CA ASP A 254 -8.55 -26.63 6.92
C ASP A 254 -7.64 -25.41 7.23
N LEU A 255 -7.23 -24.65 6.21
CA LEU A 255 -6.51 -23.38 6.37
C LEU A 255 -7.39 -22.32 7.07
N LEU A 256 -8.69 -22.25 6.78
CA LEU A 256 -9.58 -21.31 7.48
C LEU A 256 -9.63 -21.59 8.99
N GLN A 257 -9.54 -22.86 9.41
CA GLN A 257 -9.43 -23.22 10.82
C GLN A 257 -8.11 -22.72 11.44
N THR A 258 -6.99 -22.81 10.72
CA THR A 258 -5.69 -22.26 11.16
C THR A 258 -5.75 -20.74 11.34
N ILE A 259 -6.40 -20.01 10.42
CA ILE A 259 -6.61 -18.56 10.54
C ILE A 259 -7.50 -18.24 11.75
N TYR A 260 -8.64 -18.93 11.89
CA TYR A 260 -9.55 -18.76 13.03
C TYR A 260 -8.81 -18.97 14.36
N LEU A 261 -8.01 -20.04 14.48
CA LEU A 261 -7.25 -20.37 15.68
C LEU A 261 -6.26 -19.25 16.07
N LYS A 262 -5.49 -18.73 15.11
CA LYS A 262 -4.58 -17.58 15.35
C LYS A 262 -5.36 -16.36 15.83
N CYS A 263 -6.49 -16.04 15.20
CA CYS A 263 -7.29 -14.88 15.55
C CYS A 263 -7.99 -15.00 16.91
N GLN A 264 -8.32 -16.21 17.35
CA GLN A 264 -8.84 -16.47 18.69
C GLN A 264 -7.74 -16.45 19.77
N ASN A 265 -6.51 -16.85 19.45
CA ASN A 265 -5.42 -16.92 20.43
C ASN A 265 -4.58 -15.64 20.53
N GLY A 266 -4.74 -14.69 19.60
CA GLY A 266 -4.13 -13.35 19.66
C GLY A 266 -2.65 -13.28 19.27
N ALA A 267 -1.91 -14.39 19.30
CA ALA A 267 -0.51 -14.46 18.88
C ALA A 267 -0.17 -15.79 18.18
N GLU A 268 0.69 -15.69 17.16
CA GLU A 268 1.06 -16.76 16.23
C GLU A 268 1.92 -17.87 16.85
N ASN A 269 2.78 -17.48 17.79
CA ASN A 269 3.70 -18.35 18.54
C ASN A 269 3.05 -19.08 19.73
N VAL A 270 1.74 -18.94 19.95
CA VAL A 270 1.03 -19.64 21.02
C VAL A 270 0.72 -21.07 20.57
N PHE A 271 1.43 -22.05 21.15
CA PHE A 271 1.02 -23.44 21.13
C PHE A 271 -0.02 -23.69 22.22
N LEU A 272 -1.14 -24.33 21.86
CA LEU A 272 -2.13 -24.78 22.83
C LEU A 272 -1.65 -26.08 23.48
N SER A 273 -1.48 -26.09 24.80
CA SER A 273 -1.21 -27.32 25.54
C SER A 273 -2.35 -28.33 25.39
N ALA A 274 -2.07 -29.62 25.59
CA ALA A 274 -3.11 -30.66 25.57
C ALA A 274 -4.30 -30.34 26.49
N THR A 275 -4.05 -29.72 27.66
CA THR A 275 -5.10 -29.23 28.57
C THR A 275 -5.91 -28.10 27.94
N ALA A 276 -5.27 -27.13 27.28
CA ALA A 276 -5.99 -26.04 26.60
C ALA A 276 -6.84 -26.57 25.42
N LYS A 277 -6.29 -27.45 24.59
CA LYS A 277 -7.03 -28.09 23.47
C LYS A 277 -8.26 -28.87 23.96
N SER A 278 -8.24 -29.40 25.18
CA SER A 278 -9.31 -30.24 25.74
C SER A 278 -10.27 -29.54 26.71
N SER A 279 -9.90 -28.44 27.36
CA SER A 279 -10.78 -27.75 28.33
C SER A 279 -11.34 -26.41 27.86
N ASP A 280 -10.81 -25.84 26.77
CA ASP A 280 -11.28 -24.55 26.26
C ASP A 280 -12.68 -24.65 25.63
N SER A 281 -13.64 -24.02 26.30
CA SER A 281 -15.03 -23.89 25.87
C SER A 281 -15.19 -23.42 24.42
N ARG A 282 -14.28 -22.61 23.88
CA ARG A 282 -14.35 -22.10 22.50
C ARG A 282 -14.32 -23.20 21.45
N PHE A 283 -13.78 -24.38 21.75
CA PHE A 283 -13.75 -25.51 20.80
C PHE A 283 -14.91 -26.50 20.99
N TRP A 284 -15.42 -26.65 22.22
CA TRP A 284 -16.34 -27.76 22.58
C TRP A 284 -17.75 -27.32 23.01
N THR A 285 -18.00 -26.02 23.22
CA THR A 285 -19.37 -25.52 23.44
C THR A 285 -20.24 -25.72 22.19
N SER A 286 -21.52 -26.03 22.38
CA SER A 286 -22.50 -26.28 21.30
C SER A 286 -22.17 -27.48 20.39
N CYS A 287 -21.34 -28.42 20.85
CA CYS A 287 -20.80 -29.52 20.06
C CYS A 287 -21.63 -30.82 20.14
N ALA A 288 -22.87 -30.76 19.61
CA ALA A 288 -23.79 -31.91 19.58
C ALA A 288 -23.40 -32.96 18.52
N ARG A 289 -23.69 -34.24 18.81
CA ARG A 289 -23.66 -35.32 17.81
C ARG A 289 -24.98 -35.36 17.03
N ARG A 290 -24.96 -35.87 15.79
CA ARG A 290 -26.17 -36.05 14.96
C ARG A 290 -27.10 -37.16 15.43
N ASP A 291 -26.57 -38.12 16.19
CA ASP A 291 -27.32 -39.24 16.76
C ASP A 291 -27.85 -38.88 18.16
N THR A 292 -27.05 -39.07 19.21
CA THR A 292 -27.44 -38.81 20.60
C THR A 292 -26.23 -38.40 21.43
N GLY A 293 -26.32 -37.25 22.10
CA GLY A 293 -25.29 -36.73 23.00
C GLY A 293 -24.41 -35.64 22.38
N THR A 294 -23.25 -35.43 22.97
CA THR A 294 -22.26 -34.40 22.58
C THR A 294 -20.90 -35.05 22.33
N PHE A 295 -20.04 -34.41 21.54
CA PHE A 295 -18.64 -34.83 21.44
C PHE A 295 -17.87 -34.42 22.70
N SER A 296 -17.00 -35.33 23.17
CA SER A 296 -15.95 -35.03 24.15
C SER A 296 -14.62 -34.77 23.42
N PRO A 297 -13.75 -33.89 23.93
CA PRO A 297 -12.38 -33.73 23.41
C PRO A 297 -11.58 -35.04 23.35
N SER A 298 -11.88 -35.98 24.24
CA SER A 298 -11.26 -37.31 24.32
C SER A 298 -11.89 -38.36 23.40
N ASP A 299 -12.92 -38.01 22.63
CA ASP A 299 -13.57 -38.97 21.73
C ASP A 299 -12.64 -39.31 20.55
N ASN A 300 -12.56 -40.60 20.24
CA ASN A 300 -11.74 -41.07 19.12
C ASN A 300 -12.47 -40.90 17.79
N ILE A 301 -11.81 -40.28 16.80
CA ILE A 301 -12.35 -40.04 15.45
C ILE A 301 -12.76 -41.36 14.78
N THR A 302 -13.99 -41.40 14.25
CA THR A 302 -14.50 -42.58 13.54
C THR A 302 -14.28 -42.45 12.04
N MET A 303 -13.36 -43.27 11.51
CA MET A 303 -13.14 -43.48 10.08
C MET A 303 -13.07 -44.97 9.79
N ARG A 304 -13.95 -45.49 8.92
CA ARG A 304 -14.09 -46.93 8.65
C ARG A 304 -14.00 -47.25 7.17
N ALA A 305 -13.39 -48.38 6.84
CA ALA A 305 -13.37 -48.94 5.49
C ALA A 305 -13.52 -50.47 5.55
N THR A 306 -13.83 -51.13 4.44
CA THR A 306 -13.85 -52.60 4.41
C THR A 306 -12.43 -53.15 4.55
N ALA A 307 -12.28 -54.19 5.36
CA ALA A 307 -11.11 -55.04 5.42
C ALA A 307 -10.78 -55.72 4.08
N PHE A 308 -9.67 -56.46 4.02
CA PHE A 308 -9.28 -57.26 2.85
C PHE A 308 -10.33 -58.31 2.40
N ASP A 309 -11.31 -58.65 3.23
CA ASP A 309 -12.46 -59.49 2.87
C ASP A 309 -13.54 -58.76 2.03
N GLY A 310 -13.40 -57.45 1.83
CA GLY A 310 -14.31 -56.62 1.04
C GLY A 310 -15.68 -56.35 1.67
N SER A 311 -15.95 -56.79 2.90
CA SER A 311 -17.28 -56.74 3.52
C SER A 311 -17.29 -56.28 5.00
N THR A 312 -16.27 -56.60 5.79
CA THR A 312 -16.20 -56.21 7.20
C THR A 312 -15.68 -54.77 7.35
N PHE A 313 -16.51 -53.85 7.83
CA PHE A 313 -16.10 -52.45 8.07
C PHE A 313 -15.33 -52.28 9.39
N VAL A 314 -14.04 -51.98 9.28
CA VAL A 314 -13.08 -51.82 10.39
C VAL A 314 -12.57 -50.38 10.49
N LYS A 315 -12.11 -49.93 11.68
CA LYS A 315 -11.53 -48.60 11.85
C LYS A 315 -10.16 -48.52 11.18
N VAL A 316 -9.95 -47.52 10.32
CA VAL A 316 -8.74 -47.44 9.46
C VAL A 316 -7.45 -47.26 10.24
N TRP A 317 -7.47 -46.55 11.38
CA TRP A 317 -6.28 -46.37 12.23
C TRP A 317 -6.03 -47.53 13.21
N GLN A 318 -7.00 -48.45 13.39
CA GLN A 318 -6.95 -49.47 14.45
C GLN A 318 -6.67 -50.89 13.94
N ASP A 319 -7.23 -51.28 12.79
CA ASP A 319 -7.21 -52.67 12.32
C ASP A 319 -6.26 -52.86 11.13
N PRO A 320 -5.15 -53.64 11.28
CA PRO A 320 -4.24 -53.99 10.18
C PRO A 320 -4.87 -54.70 8.98
N LYS A 321 -6.12 -55.18 9.09
CA LYS A 321 -6.89 -55.74 7.97
C LYS A 321 -7.41 -54.66 7.01
N SER A 322 -7.35 -53.37 7.37
CA SER A 322 -7.62 -52.27 6.45
C SER A 322 -6.40 -52.00 5.58
N ILE A 323 -6.60 -51.90 4.27
CA ILE A 323 -5.55 -51.47 3.33
C ILE A 323 -5.08 -50.02 3.59
N LEU A 324 -5.89 -49.20 4.27
CA LEU A 324 -5.53 -47.84 4.67
C LEU A 324 -4.72 -47.78 5.99
N TYR A 325 -4.64 -48.87 6.74
CA TYR A 325 -3.97 -48.90 8.06
C TYR A 325 -2.55 -48.32 8.07
N PRO A 326 -1.66 -48.61 7.09
CA PRO A 326 -0.31 -48.04 7.08
C PRO A 326 -0.24 -46.51 7.05
N PHE A 327 -1.29 -45.83 6.59
CA PHE A 327 -1.32 -44.37 6.42
C PHE A 327 -1.91 -43.62 7.62
N PHE A 328 -2.67 -44.34 8.47
CA PHE A 328 -3.40 -43.79 9.62
C PHE A 328 -2.91 -44.31 10.99
N LYS A 329 -2.25 -45.48 11.06
CA LYS A 329 -1.85 -46.15 12.32
C LYS A 329 -0.96 -45.34 13.28
N ASP A 330 -0.26 -44.34 12.76
CA ASP A 330 0.71 -43.50 13.50
C ASP A 330 0.15 -42.09 13.77
N LEU A 331 -1.08 -41.80 13.32
CA LEU A 331 -1.73 -40.52 13.59
C LEU A 331 -2.39 -40.54 14.99
N PRO A 332 -2.51 -39.38 15.66
CA PRO A 332 -3.34 -39.25 16.86
C PRO A 332 -4.80 -39.65 16.59
N THR A 333 -5.55 -39.99 17.63
CA THR A 333 -6.93 -40.50 17.45
C THR A 333 -8.01 -39.67 18.12
N ALA A 334 -7.68 -38.81 19.09
CA ALA A 334 -8.67 -37.98 19.78
C ALA A 334 -8.91 -36.66 19.04
N TYR A 335 -10.16 -36.17 19.03
CA TYR A 335 -10.48 -34.90 18.37
C TYR A 335 -9.66 -33.70 18.89
N ALA A 336 -9.31 -33.68 20.19
CA ALA A 336 -8.50 -32.60 20.77
C ALA A 336 -7.08 -32.50 20.20
N ASP A 337 -6.50 -33.59 19.70
CA ASP A 337 -5.16 -33.57 19.12
C ASP A 337 -5.14 -32.69 17.86
N TYR A 338 -6.22 -32.76 17.07
CA TYR A 338 -6.37 -32.11 15.77
C TYR A 338 -6.74 -30.62 15.82
N VAL A 339 -6.92 -29.99 16.99
CA VAL A 339 -7.30 -28.57 17.08
C VAL A 339 -6.23 -27.66 16.45
N ASP A 340 -4.95 -27.92 16.68
CA ASP A 340 -3.82 -27.17 16.09
C ASP A 340 -2.99 -28.09 15.17
N ALA A 341 -2.94 -27.75 13.88
CA ALA A 341 -2.18 -28.52 12.89
C ALA A 341 -0.65 -28.45 13.09
N LYS A 342 -0.17 -27.48 13.88
CA LYS A 342 1.24 -27.35 14.28
C LYS A 342 1.65 -28.35 15.37
N ASP A 343 0.69 -28.96 16.07
CA ASP A 343 0.92 -29.82 17.24
C ASP A 343 0.40 -31.27 17.02
N LEU A 344 0.94 -31.92 15.99
CA LEU A 344 0.69 -33.30 15.58
C LEU A 344 2.01 -34.12 15.49
N GLY A 345 3.06 -33.68 16.18
CA GLY A 345 4.38 -34.31 16.19
C GLY A 345 5.01 -34.43 14.80
N ASN A 346 5.42 -35.63 14.41
CA ASN A 346 6.02 -35.90 13.08
C ASN A 346 5.05 -35.65 11.89
N TYR A 347 3.77 -35.39 12.18
CA TYR A 347 2.73 -35.09 11.19
C TYR A 347 2.31 -33.62 11.18
N SER A 348 2.91 -32.77 12.03
CA SER A 348 2.63 -31.33 12.03
C SER A 348 2.92 -30.69 10.67
N TYR A 349 2.10 -29.71 10.31
CA TYR A 349 2.22 -28.97 9.07
C TYR A 349 1.77 -27.53 9.21
N THR A 350 2.16 -26.71 8.25
CA THR A 350 1.77 -25.30 8.13
C THR A 350 1.40 -24.96 6.68
N TYR A 351 1.09 -23.70 6.43
CA TYR A 351 0.62 -23.21 5.14
C TYR A 351 1.48 -22.05 4.61
N ALA A 352 1.54 -21.91 3.28
CA ALA A 352 2.04 -20.72 2.60
C ALA A 352 0.91 -20.12 1.74
N PHE A 353 0.55 -18.86 1.98
CA PHE A 353 -0.61 -18.21 1.35
C PHE A 353 -0.48 -16.69 1.22
N ALA A 354 -1.31 -16.12 0.35
CA ALA A 354 -1.23 -14.72 -0.08
C ALA A 354 -2.61 -14.02 -0.06
N GLY A 355 -2.64 -12.76 -0.51
CA GLY A 355 -3.86 -12.06 -0.88
C GLY A 355 -4.93 -11.94 0.22
N GLY A 356 -6.16 -12.32 -0.09
CA GLY A 356 -7.28 -12.22 0.85
C GLY A 356 -7.09 -13.06 2.12
N LEU A 357 -6.50 -14.24 2.00
CA LEU A 357 -6.21 -15.15 3.12
C LEU A 357 -5.10 -14.59 4.02
N ALA A 358 -4.04 -14.01 3.42
CA ALA A 358 -2.98 -13.31 4.15
C ALA A 358 -3.54 -12.17 5.02
N ASN A 359 -4.34 -11.29 4.40
CA ASN A 359 -4.99 -10.18 5.08
C ASN A 359 -5.88 -10.63 6.26
N MET A 360 -6.70 -11.68 6.08
CA MET A 360 -7.50 -12.25 7.16
C MET A 360 -6.64 -12.83 8.28
N TYR A 361 -5.51 -13.46 7.95
CA TYR A 361 -4.61 -14.02 8.94
C TYR A 361 -3.94 -12.97 9.82
N GLN A 362 -3.34 -11.94 9.23
CA GLN A 362 -2.65 -10.91 10.02
C GLN A 362 -3.65 -10.03 10.79
N ASN A 363 -4.66 -9.51 10.09
CA ASN A 363 -5.52 -8.46 10.62
C ASN A 363 -6.80 -8.98 11.29
N CYS A 364 -7.17 -10.25 11.12
CA CYS A 364 -8.34 -10.86 11.77
C CYS A 364 -9.62 -10.03 11.56
N ARG A 365 -10.30 -9.60 12.64
CA ARG A 365 -11.49 -8.74 12.58
C ARG A 365 -11.23 -7.34 12.00
N ALA A 366 -9.98 -6.89 11.95
CA ALA A 366 -9.57 -5.62 11.34
C ALA A 366 -9.22 -5.76 9.84
N SER A 367 -9.36 -6.94 9.22
CA SER A 367 -8.96 -7.17 7.81
C SER A 367 -9.73 -6.36 6.76
N ASN A 368 -10.74 -5.60 7.16
CA ASN A 368 -11.49 -4.66 6.31
C ASN A 368 -11.49 -3.21 6.83
N THR A 369 -10.57 -2.83 7.72
CA THR A 369 -10.42 -1.46 8.24
C THR A 369 -9.26 -0.73 7.55
N ILE A 370 -9.16 0.60 7.67
CA ILE A 370 -8.00 1.34 7.15
C ILE A 370 -6.67 0.84 7.74
N SER A 371 -6.63 0.31 8.96
CA SER A 371 -5.40 -0.25 9.54
C SER A 371 -4.92 -1.55 8.86
N SER A 372 -5.75 -2.21 8.02
CA SER A 372 -5.30 -3.32 7.15
C SER A 372 -4.83 -2.86 5.76
N SER A 373 -4.86 -1.57 5.46
CA SER A 373 -4.32 -1.01 4.21
C SER A 373 -2.79 -0.94 4.17
N SER A 374 -2.13 -0.95 5.33
CA SER A 374 -0.67 -1.04 5.46
C SER A 374 -0.17 -2.46 5.19
N PHE A 375 0.25 -2.70 3.95
CA PHE A 375 0.90 -3.91 3.46
C PHE A 375 1.85 -3.48 2.32
N LEU A 376 3.18 -3.62 2.36
CA LEU A 376 4.10 -4.31 3.26
C LEU A 376 5.41 -3.51 3.40
N ALA A 377 6.02 -3.41 4.59
CA ALA A 377 7.46 -3.16 4.74
C ALA A 377 8.05 -3.34 6.18
N GLU A 378 7.44 -4.09 7.11
CA GLU A 378 8.09 -4.29 8.43
C GLU A 378 7.70 -5.61 9.16
N SER A 379 7.83 -6.74 8.46
CA SER A 379 8.01 -8.04 9.12
C SER A 379 8.74 -9.07 8.25
N SER A 380 9.71 -8.63 7.45
CA SER A 380 10.81 -9.54 7.10
C SER A 380 11.76 -9.60 8.29
N GLU A 381 11.41 -10.39 9.30
CA GLU A 381 12.48 -11.09 10.01
C GLU A 381 13.13 -12.01 8.99
N THR A 382 14.18 -11.50 8.33
CA THR A 382 15.10 -12.30 7.54
C THR A 382 15.79 -13.27 8.48
N TYR A 383 15.15 -14.40 8.76
CA TYR A 383 15.82 -15.60 9.26
C TYR A 383 16.59 -16.30 8.12
N GLY A 384 17.33 -15.49 7.37
CA GLY A 384 18.38 -15.93 6.47
C GLY A 384 19.64 -16.22 7.27
N ASP A 385 19.59 -17.23 8.14
CA ASP A 385 20.80 -17.88 8.62
C ASP A 385 20.63 -19.40 8.64
N SER A 386 21.55 -20.07 7.94
CA SER A 386 21.50 -21.48 7.56
C SER A 386 21.81 -22.46 8.70
N ASP A 387 21.96 -22.00 9.94
CA ASP A 387 22.37 -22.83 11.09
C ASP A 387 21.32 -23.03 12.21
N ALA A 388 20.13 -22.40 12.12
CA ALA A 388 19.08 -22.57 13.13
C ALA A 388 18.32 -23.92 13.05
N TYR A 389 18.43 -24.65 11.94
CA TYR A 389 17.70 -25.91 11.65
C TYR A 389 18.10 -27.14 12.51
N LYS A 390 18.75 -26.93 13.67
CA LYS A 390 19.28 -27.99 14.55
C LYS A 390 18.62 -28.08 15.93
N ARG A 391 17.49 -27.41 16.16
CA ARG A 391 16.64 -27.58 17.36
C ARG A 391 15.21 -27.95 16.98
N ASN A 392 14.71 -29.04 17.58
CA ASN A 392 13.37 -29.59 17.35
C ASN A 392 12.22 -28.76 17.98
N ASP A 393 12.51 -27.53 18.42
CA ASP A 393 11.63 -26.71 19.25
C ASP A 393 11.20 -25.38 18.59
N ALA A 394 11.53 -25.17 17.31
CA ALA A 394 11.11 -23.97 16.57
C ALA A 394 9.64 -24.10 16.10
N PRO A 395 8.77 -23.10 16.30
CA PRO A 395 7.38 -23.18 15.85
C PRO A 395 7.23 -23.32 14.34
N LEU A 396 6.29 -24.16 13.87
CA LEU A 396 5.89 -24.19 12.47
C LEU A 396 4.97 -23.00 12.16
N VAL A 397 5.58 -21.89 11.75
CA VAL A 397 4.88 -20.64 11.44
C VAL A 397 4.40 -20.64 9.97
N PRO A 398 3.18 -20.17 9.65
CA PRO A 398 2.76 -19.96 8.27
C PRO A 398 3.60 -18.94 7.51
N THR A 399 3.78 -19.16 6.20
CA THR A 399 4.44 -18.18 5.32
C THR A 399 3.38 -17.28 4.69
N VAL A 400 3.53 -15.97 4.84
CA VAL A 400 2.58 -14.98 4.31
C VAL A 400 3.23 -14.17 3.20
N GLU A 401 2.62 -14.20 2.02
CA GLU A 401 3.13 -13.58 0.79
C GLU A 401 2.22 -12.44 0.30
N ALA A 402 2.75 -11.57 -0.56
CA ALA A 402 1.97 -10.51 -1.20
C ALA A 402 0.92 -11.10 -2.18
N GLY A 403 -0.30 -10.55 -2.16
CA GLY A 403 -1.35 -10.93 -3.11
C GLY A 403 -1.12 -10.40 -4.53
N THR A 404 -1.94 -10.85 -5.48
CA THR A 404 -1.99 -10.26 -6.82
C THR A 404 -2.65 -8.88 -6.80
N ALA A 405 -2.49 -8.11 -7.86
CA ALA A 405 -3.21 -6.84 -8.04
C ALA A 405 -4.75 -7.00 -7.96
N SER A 406 -5.30 -8.18 -8.30
CA SER A 406 -6.74 -8.44 -8.11
C SER A 406 -7.12 -8.61 -6.64
N ASP A 407 -6.27 -9.24 -5.84
CA ASP A 407 -6.48 -9.43 -4.39
C ASP A 407 -6.39 -8.10 -3.65
N ASP A 408 -5.45 -7.25 -4.05
CA ASP A 408 -5.32 -5.90 -3.53
C ASP A 408 -6.53 -5.01 -3.91
N THR A 409 -6.99 -5.04 -5.17
CA THR A 409 -8.23 -4.36 -5.57
C THR A 409 -9.43 -4.81 -4.74
N MET A 410 -9.59 -6.13 -4.51
CA MET A 410 -10.64 -6.67 -3.64
C MET A 410 -10.51 -6.19 -2.19
N ARG A 411 -9.29 -6.19 -1.63
CA ARG A 411 -9.01 -5.69 -0.27
C ARG A 411 -9.40 -4.21 -0.14
N ARG A 412 -8.89 -3.35 -1.04
CA ARG A 412 -9.18 -1.91 -1.04
C ARG A 412 -10.68 -1.62 -1.18
N TRP A 413 -11.38 -2.36 -2.04
CA TRP A 413 -12.83 -2.27 -2.18
C TRP A 413 -13.57 -2.63 -0.88
N ASN A 414 -13.24 -3.75 -0.24
CA ASN A 414 -13.89 -4.16 1.01
C ASN A 414 -13.62 -3.15 2.16
N ILE A 415 -12.41 -2.58 2.24
CA ILE A 415 -12.11 -1.48 3.17
C ILE A 415 -12.97 -0.25 2.86
N ALA A 416 -13.02 0.18 1.59
CA ALA A 416 -13.81 1.34 1.19
C ALA A 416 -15.32 1.18 1.53
N LEU A 417 -15.87 -0.02 1.36
CA LEU A 417 -17.27 -0.31 1.72
C LEU A 417 -17.51 -0.30 3.24
N PHE A 418 -16.66 -0.96 4.01
CA PHE A 418 -16.79 -1.00 5.46
C PHE A 418 -16.66 0.40 6.08
N GLU A 419 -15.66 1.16 5.66
CA GLU A 419 -15.44 2.52 6.15
C GLU A 419 -16.57 3.47 5.70
N ALA A 420 -17.08 3.32 4.47
CA ALA A 420 -18.24 4.09 4.03
C ALA A 420 -19.48 3.84 4.89
N ALA A 421 -19.77 2.60 5.28
CA ALA A 421 -20.83 2.33 6.26
C ALA A 421 -20.51 2.95 7.63
N ARG A 422 -19.26 2.83 8.09
CA ARG A 422 -18.80 3.41 9.36
C ARG A 422 -18.92 4.93 9.44
N ILE A 423 -18.74 5.63 8.32
CA ILE A 423 -18.90 7.09 8.14
C ILE A 423 -20.37 7.49 8.19
N VAL A 424 -21.25 6.71 7.55
CA VAL A 424 -22.71 6.89 7.56
C VAL A 424 -23.33 6.64 8.94
N GLY A 425 -22.58 6.01 9.85
CA GLY A 425 -22.94 5.86 11.27
C GLY A 425 -23.21 4.42 11.71
N TYR A 426 -23.12 3.44 10.80
CA TYR A 426 -23.32 2.03 11.13
C TYR A 426 -22.29 1.53 12.14
N GLU A 427 -22.75 0.81 13.17
CA GLU A 427 -21.89 0.01 14.05
C GLU A 427 -21.10 -1.03 13.27
N GLU A 428 -19.98 -1.54 13.82
CA GLU A 428 -19.08 -2.43 13.06
C GLU A 428 -19.78 -3.66 12.47
N TRP A 429 -20.68 -4.30 13.22
CA TRP A 429 -21.40 -5.49 12.74
C TRP A 429 -22.28 -5.14 11.54
N ALA A 430 -23.01 -4.02 11.62
CA ALA A 430 -23.89 -3.56 10.56
C ALA A 430 -23.08 -3.04 9.35
N ALA A 431 -21.92 -2.41 9.58
CA ALA A 431 -21.01 -2.01 8.50
C ALA A 431 -20.47 -3.21 7.71
N ARG A 432 -20.21 -4.34 8.39
CA ARG A 432 -19.83 -5.61 7.74
C ARG A 432 -20.99 -6.25 6.98
N GLU A 433 -22.23 -6.11 7.48
CA GLU A 433 -23.44 -6.53 6.76
C GLU A 433 -23.67 -5.68 5.49
N GLN A 434 -23.50 -4.35 5.57
CA GLN A 434 -23.57 -3.45 4.41
C GLN A 434 -22.53 -3.82 3.31
N MET A 435 -21.29 -4.14 3.72
CA MET A 435 -20.23 -4.63 2.83
C MET A 435 -20.59 -5.96 2.14
N GLU A 436 -21.16 -6.92 2.87
CA GLU A 436 -21.65 -8.19 2.31
C GLU A 436 -22.82 -7.97 1.36
N MET A 437 -23.80 -7.14 1.72
CA MET A 437 -24.96 -6.84 0.88
C MET A 437 -24.57 -6.24 -0.47
N ILE A 438 -23.60 -5.32 -0.49
CA ILE A 438 -23.03 -4.78 -1.72
C ILE A 438 -22.28 -5.86 -2.52
N THR A 439 -21.57 -6.77 -1.85
CA THR A 439 -20.86 -7.87 -2.51
C THR A 439 -21.82 -8.80 -3.25
N CYS A 440 -22.91 -9.22 -2.58
CA CYS A 440 -23.96 -10.03 -3.19
C CYS A 440 -24.68 -9.28 -4.33
N GLN A 441 -25.01 -8.00 -4.14
CA GLN A 441 -25.71 -7.21 -5.17
C GLN A 441 -24.80 -6.89 -6.37
N HIS A 442 -23.51 -6.66 -6.18
CA HIS A 442 -22.55 -6.48 -7.28
C HIS A 442 -22.43 -7.75 -8.14
N GLN A 443 -22.40 -8.93 -7.52
CA GLN A 443 -22.45 -10.19 -8.26
C GLN A 443 -23.75 -10.29 -9.09
N ALA A 444 -24.89 -9.95 -8.49
CA ALA A 444 -26.19 -9.96 -9.16
C ALA A 444 -26.24 -9.00 -10.36
N ASP A 445 -25.75 -7.78 -10.19
CA ASP A 445 -25.78 -6.71 -11.20
C ASP A 445 -24.75 -6.93 -12.34
N CYS A 446 -23.53 -7.38 -12.02
CA CYS A 446 -22.38 -7.34 -12.93
C CYS A 446 -21.80 -8.72 -13.34
N LEU A 447 -21.87 -9.76 -12.50
CA LEU A 447 -20.99 -10.94 -12.63
C LEU A 447 -21.69 -12.24 -13.07
N GLY A 448 -23.00 -12.19 -13.33
CA GLY A 448 -23.76 -13.32 -13.87
C GLY A 448 -25.00 -13.71 -13.06
N GLY A 449 -25.32 -12.95 -11.99
CA GLY A 449 -26.40 -13.29 -11.08
C GLY A 449 -25.87 -13.91 -9.77
N VAL A 450 -26.76 -13.97 -8.78
CA VAL A 450 -26.61 -14.88 -7.64
C VAL A 450 -27.64 -15.99 -7.86
N GLU A 451 -27.19 -17.22 -8.01
CA GLU A 451 -28.04 -18.38 -8.28
C GLU A 451 -28.35 -19.14 -6.98
N ASP A 452 -29.59 -19.60 -6.83
CA ASP A 452 -30.06 -20.40 -5.70
C ASP A 452 -29.95 -21.90 -6.00
N TYR A 453 -30.85 -22.70 -5.45
CA TYR A 453 -30.57 -24.04 -5.03
C TYR A 453 -31.17 -25.08 -6.00
N SER A 454 -30.33 -25.97 -6.56
CA SER A 454 -30.71 -26.83 -7.70
C SER A 454 -31.49 -28.11 -7.35
N ASP A 455 -32.49 -28.47 -8.16
CA ASP A 455 -33.47 -29.54 -7.88
C ASP A 455 -32.88 -30.92 -7.56
N ILE A 456 -31.84 -31.34 -8.28
CA ILE A 456 -31.20 -32.65 -8.02
C ILE A 456 -30.46 -32.66 -6.69
N TYR A 457 -29.89 -31.53 -6.31
CA TYR A 457 -29.23 -31.33 -5.02
C TYR A 457 -30.27 -31.17 -3.90
N ARG A 458 -31.45 -30.58 -4.17
CA ARG A 458 -32.61 -30.54 -3.24
C ARG A 458 -33.06 -31.94 -2.89
N THR A 459 -33.08 -32.81 -3.90
CA THR A 459 -33.49 -34.21 -3.80
C THR A 459 -32.46 -35.07 -3.07
N ASN A 460 -31.17 -35.00 -3.45
CA ASN A 460 -30.12 -35.88 -2.92
C ASN A 460 -29.81 -35.66 -1.43
N PHE A 461 -30.14 -34.50 -0.89
CA PHE A 461 -29.73 -34.07 0.43
C PHE A 461 -30.91 -33.53 1.30
N GLU A 462 -32.16 -33.52 0.80
CA GLU A 462 -33.40 -33.27 1.57
C GLU A 462 -33.64 -31.81 2.05
N ILE A 463 -33.68 -30.85 1.14
CA ILE A 463 -33.32 -29.46 1.46
C ILE A 463 -34.47 -28.40 1.53
N GLU A 464 -34.40 -27.43 2.48
CA GLU A 464 -35.31 -26.27 2.71
C GLU A 464 -34.60 -24.92 3.00
N GLY A 465 -34.79 -23.84 2.23
CA GLY A 465 -34.24 -22.49 2.49
C GLY A 465 -33.68 -21.77 1.25
N HIS A 466 -32.84 -20.74 1.47
CA HIS A 466 -32.15 -19.95 0.42
C HIS A 466 -30.69 -19.62 0.77
N LEU A 467 -29.82 -19.44 -0.25
CA LEU A 467 -28.40 -19.05 -0.05
C LEU A 467 -28.31 -17.73 0.73
N ARG A 468 -27.24 -17.47 1.48
CA ARG A 468 -27.10 -16.19 2.21
C ARG A 468 -27.08 -15.01 1.24
N CYS A 469 -26.21 -15.01 0.22
CA CYS A 469 -26.22 -13.98 -0.79
C CYS A 469 -27.50 -13.96 -1.65
N TYR A 470 -28.16 -15.11 -1.88
CA TYR A 470 -29.42 -15.12 -2.65
C TYR A 470 -30.55 -14.47 -1.83
N SER A 471 -30.71 -14.86 -0.57
CA SER A 471 -31.65 -14.27 0.38
C SER A 471 -31.43 -12.77 0.49
N ILE A 472 -30.18 -12.32 0.64
CA ILE A 472 -29.82 -10.90 0.64
C ILE A 472 -30.30 -10.19 -0.64
N VAL A 473 -30.08 -10.76 -1.83
CA VAL A 473 -30.51 -10.13 -3.09
C VAL A 473 -32.05 -10.12 -3.23
N GLN A 474 -32.75 -11.15 -2.75
CA GLN A 474 -34.23 -11.16 -2.72
C GLN A 474 -34.79 -10.15 -1.70
N ASP A 475 -34.17 -10.04 -0.52
CA ASP A 475 -34.51 -9.07 0.51
C ASP A 475 -34.27 -7.62 0.03
N LEU A 476 -33.18 -7.38 -0.71
CA LEU A 476 -32.90 -6.08 -1.34
C LEU A 476 -33.88 -5.77 -2.48
N ALA A 477 -34.25 -6.76 -3.30
CA ALA A 477 -35.22 -6.60 -4.38
C ALA A 477 -36.66 -6.37 -3.89
N SER A 478 -37.02 -6.96 -2.74
CA SER A 478 -38.33 -6.77 -2.09
C SER A 478 -38.38 -5.56 -1.16
N GLY A 479 -37.24 -4.96 -0.81
CA GLY A 479 -37.13 -3.83 0.13
C GLY A 479 -37.16 -4.24 1.61
N ALA A 480 -37.09 -5.55 1.92
CA ALA A 480 -36.94 -6.05 3.28
C ALA A 480 -35.56 -5.72 3.89
N ARG A 481 -34.54 -5.52 3.03
CA ARG A 481 -33.23 -4.95 3.39
C ARG A 481 -32.94 -3.72 2.53
N VAL A 482 -32.05 -2.85 3.02
CA VAL A 482 -31.58 -1.66 2.30
C VAL A 482 -30.07 -1.51 2.46
N ILE A 483 -29.37 -1.28 1.34
CA ILE A 483 -27.98 -0.80 1.37
C ILE A 483 -28.02 0.69 1.69
N GLY A 484 -27.62 1.06 2.91
CA GLY A 484 -27.63 2.42 3.42
C GLY A 484 -26.37 3.23 3.12
N ILE A 485 -25.34 2.64 2.50
CA ILE A 485 -24.17 3.38 2.01
C ILE A 485 -24.59 4.24 0.80
N PRO A 486 -24.51 5.59 0.87
CA PRO A 486 -24.77 6.45 -0.28
C PRO A 486 -23.80 6.16 -1.42
N ASN A 487 -24.28 6.28 -2.65
CA ASN A 487 -23.45 6.14 -3.85
C ASN A 487 -22.66 4.83 -3.96
N TRP A 488 -23.06 3.75 -3.26
CA TRP A 488 -22.29 2.50 -3.21
C TRP A 488 -21.97 1.87 -4.57
N LYS A 489 -22.84 2.06 -5.57
CA LYS A 489 -22.59 1.63 -6.97
C LYS A 489 -21.45 2.40 -7.62
N VAL A 490 -21.28 3.68 -7.28
CA VAL A 490 -20.14 4.52 -7.73
C VAL A 490 -18.87 4.09 -7.02
N ILE A 491 -18.92 3.85 -5.70
CA ILE A 491 -17.77 3.34 -4.92
C ILE A 491 -17.30 2.02 -5.54
N THR A 492 -18.21 1.05 -5.69
CA THR A 492 -17.92 -0.25 -6.29
C THR A 492 -17.40 -0.11 -7.73
N GLY A 493 -18.01 0.73 -8.55
CA GLY A 493 -17.58 0.95 -9.94
C GLY A 493 -16.17 1.53 -10.11
N ARG A 494 -15.58 2.16 -9.08
CA ARG A 494 -14.17 2.61 -9.11
C ARG A 494 -13.17 1.45 -8.96
N PHE A 495 -13.52 0.42 -8.20
CA PHE A 495 -12.65 -0.74 -7.97
C PHE A 495 -12.98 -1.91 -8.91
N LEU A 496 -14.27 -2.18 -9.09
CA LEU A 496 -14.86 -3.31 -9.80
C LEU A 496 -15.96 -2.82 -10.77
N PRO A 497 -15.59 -2.22 -11.91
CA PRO A 497 -16.56 -1.85 -12.93
C PRO A 497 -17.26 -3.09 -13.49
N CYS A 498 -18.58 -3.02 -13.76
CA CYS A 498 -19.27 -4.10 -14.47
C CYS A 498 -18.56 -4.39 -15.81
N PRO A 499 -18.27 -5.66 -16.16
CA PRO A 499 -17.83 -6.02 -17.50
C PRO A 499 -18.82 -5.52 -18.56
N ALA A 500 -18.31 -4.94 -19.65
CA ALA A 500 -19.17 -4.43 -20.72
C ALA A 500 -20.08 -5.55 -21.26
N ARG A 501 -21.39 -5.31 -21.31
CA ARG A 501 -22.35 -6.27 -21.87
C ARG A 501 -22.02 -6.57 -23.33
N CYS A 502 -21.36 -7.70 -23.58
CA CYS A 502 -21.07 -8.18 -24.93
C CYS A 502 -22.37 -8.36 -25.72
N LYS A 503 -22.61 -7.46 -26.69
CA LYS A 503 -23.54 -7.75 -27.78
C LYS A 503 -22.95 -8.93 -28.56
N ALA A 504 -23.72 -10.01 -28.70
CA ALA A 504 -23.30 -11.18 -29.43
C ALA A 504 -23.29 -10.91 -30.94
N THR A 505 -22.11 -10.73 -31.54
CA THR A 505 -21.93 -10.79 -33.01
C THR A 505 -20.56 -11.34 -33.40
N ALA A 506 -20.62 -12.43 -34.19
CA ALA A 506 -19.69 -12.84 -35.25
C ALA A 506 -18.15 -12.80 -35.02
N GLN A 507 -17.64 -14.01 -34.87
CA GLN A 507 -16.28 -14.50 -35.12
C GLN A 507 -15.52 -13.87 -36.31
N ALA A 508 -14.24 -13.50 -36.10
CA ALA A 508 -13.20 -13.40 -37.14
C ALA A 508 -11.81 -13.68 -36.50
N PRO A 509 -10.81 -14.25 -37.23
CA PRO A 509 -9.74 -15.03 -36.59
C PRO A 509 -8.36 -14.35 -36.45
N ASN A 510 -7.55 -14.92 -35.55
CA ASN A 510 -6.17 -14.56 -35.20
C ASN A 510 -5.20 -14.35 -36.38
N PRO A 511 -4.26 -13.38 -36.30
CA PRO A 511 -2.95 -13.48 -36.93
C PRO A 511 -1.99 -14.31 -36.07
N LYS A 512 -1.13 -15.10 -36.71
CA LYS A 512 -0.12 -15.96 -36.06
C LYS A 512 1.17 -15.18 -35.79
N LEU A 513 1.85 -15.46 -34.67
CA LEU A 513 3.28 -15.18 -34.55
C LEU A 513 4.09 -16.18 -35.39
N THR A 514 5.09 -15.71 -36.13
CA THR A 514 6.17 -16.53 -36.69
C THR A 514 7.49 -15.78 -36.60
N MET A 515 8.55 -16.48 -36.15
CA MET A 515 9.92 -16.00 -36.16
C MET A 515 10.42 -15.68 -37.58
N ALA A 516 11.24 -14.63 -37.71
CA ALA A 516 12.32 -14.58 -38.71
C ALA A 516 13.40 -13.59 -38.23
N SER A 517 14.66 -13.87 -38.57
CA SER A 517 15.83 -13.14 -38.07
C SER A 517 16.65 -12.53 -39.21
N MET A 518 17.63 -11.70 -38.81
CA MET A 518 18.90 -11.41 -39.51
C MET A 518 19.01 -10.30 -40.59
N LEU A 519 20.19 -9.66 -40.47
CA LEU A 519 21.02 -8.98 -41.49
C LEU A 519 20.58 -7.61 -42.05
N ARG A 520 21.36 -6.56 -41.70
CA ARG A 520 22.50 -6.10 -42.53
C ARG A 520 23.42 -5.12 -41.76
N ARG A 521 24.74 -5.36 -41.82
CA ARG A 521 25.82 -4.37 -41.59
C ARG A 521 26.41 -4.02 -42.97
N THR A 522 26.97 -2.81 -43.17
CA THR A 522 28.42 -2.59 -43.50
C THR A 522 28.82 -1.15 -43.92
N ILE A 523 30.08 -0.80 -43.57
CA ILE A 523 31.05 0.14 -44.23
C ILE A 523 30.78 1.67 -44.19
N TRP A 524 31.63 2.42 -43.46
CA TRP A 524 32.82 3.12 -44.01
C TRP A 524 33.86 3.41 -42.93
N LEU A 525 35.09 3.76 -43.34
CA LEU A 525 36.35 3.56 -42.61
C LEU A 525 37.23 4.83 -42.57
N ALA A 526 38.01 4.96 -41.50
CA ALA A 526 39.27 5.73 -41.35
C ALA A 526 39.25 7.27 -41.50
N PHE A 527 39.85 7.96 -40.52
CA PHE A 527 41.23 8.48 -40.65
C PHE A 527 41.89 8.67 -39.27
N VAL A 528 43.22 8.82 -39.25
CA VAL A 528 44.06 8.53 -38.07
C VAL A 528 45.15 9.61 -37.88
N VAL A 529 45.20 10.15 -36.65
CA VAL A 529 46.40 10.58 -35.88
C VAL A 529 47.08 11.96 -36.09
N LEU A 530 47.53 12.47 -34.93
CA LEU A 530 48.56 13.47 -34.60
C LEU A 530 48.21 14.98 -34.56
N SER A 531 48.18 15.53 -33.34
CA SER A 531 48.94 16.73 -32.94
C SER A 531 49.00 16.83 -31.41
N LEU A 532 50.17 17.16 -30.86
CA LEU A 532 50.42 17.33 -29.43
C LEU A 532 50.61 18.82 -29.07
N LEU A 533 50.41 19.15 -27.79
CA LEU A 533 50.76 20.40 -27.10
C LEU A 533 49.97 21.69 -27.44
N ASN A 534 49.06 22.05 -26.53
CA ASN A 534 49.02 23.39 -25.94
C ASN A 534 48.34 23.32 -24.56
N PRO A 535 48.83 24.03 -23.53
CA PRO A 535 48.17 24.06 -22.22
C PRO A 535 46.99 25.04 -22.27
N SER A 536 45.79 24.55 -22.54
CA SER A 536 44.58 25.28 -22.17
C SER A 536 44.50 25.34 -20.64
N VAL A 537 44.53 26.56 -20.09
CA VAL A 537 44.23 26.81 -18.67
C VAL A 537 42.82 26.31 -18.40
N ASP A 538 42.71 25.19 -17.69
CA ASP A 538 41.44 24.55 -17.41
C ASP A 538 40.71 25.37 -16.33
N GLY A 539 39.82 26.24 -16.79
CA GLY A 539 39.03 27.13 -15.93
C GLY A 539 37.97 26.33 -15.20
N GLN A 540 38.36 25.64 -14.13
CA GLN A 540 37.47 24.79 -13.34
C GLN A 540 36.20 25.55 -12.92
N GLN A 541 35.04 25.00 -13.27
CA GLN A 541 33.74 25.56 -12.93
C GLN A 541 33.54 25.57 -11.41
N VAL A 542 33.09 26.71 -10.88
CA VAL A 542 33.00 26.88 -9.42
C VAL A 542 31.84 26.05 -8.88
N GLY A 543 32.09 25.31 -7.79
CA GLY A 543 31.10 24.45 -7.14
C GLY A 543 30.88 23.08 -7.79
N THR A 544 31.56 22.74 -8.89
CA THR A 544 31.41 21.45 -9.60
C THR A 544 32.55 20.45 -9.30
N ALA A 545 33.30 20.66 -8.20
CA ALA A 545 34.49 19.86 -7.87
C ALA A 545 34.19 18.52 -7.17
N CYS A 546 32.97 18.30 -6.69
CA CYS A 546 32.54 17.00 -6.17
C CYS A 546 32.25 16.02 -7.31
N SER A 547 32.62 14.75 -7.15
CA SER A 547 32.24 13.65 -8.05
C SER A 547 30.76 13.30 -7.95
N ASP A 548 30.17 13.50 -6.78
CA ASP A 548 28.87 12.97 -6.41
C ASP A 548 27.77 13.98 -6.80
N PRO A 549 26.58 13.50 -7.19
CA PRO A 549 25.47 14.37 -7.56
C PRO A 549 25.01 15.22 -6.37
N ARG A 550 24.54 16.43 -6.66
CA ARG A 550 23.96 17.31 -5.64
C ARG A 550 22.60 16.75 -5.19
N VAL A 551 22.53 16.23 -3.96
CA VAL A 551 21.29 15.82 -3.29
C VAL A 551 21.02 16.75 -2.11
N ARG A 552 19.86 17.40 -2.08
CA ARG A 552 19.41 18.25 -0.96
C ARG A 552 18.46 17.48 -0.04
N LYS A 553 18.77 17.42 1.26
CA LYS A 553 17.97 16.68 2.26
C LYS A 553 17.25 17.64 3.21
N SER A 554 16.30 17.11 4.00
CA SER A 554 15.72 17.86 5.12
C SER A 554 16.78 18.16 6.18
N TRP A 555 16.72 19.33 6.83
CA TRP A 555 17.55 19.61 8.01
C TRP A 555 17.34 18.59 9.14
N ASP A 556 16.13 18.02 9.24
CA ASP A 556 15.81 16.98 10.21
C ASP A 556 16.49 15.63 9.88
N ALA A 557 16.93 15.44 8.63
CA ALA A 557 17.64 14.26 8.14
C ALA A 557 19.17 14.43 8.08
N TYR A 558 19.70 15.64 8.28
CA TYR A 558 21.15 15.87 8.34
C TYR A 558 21.73 15.24 9.61
N THR A 559 22.80 14.45 9.45
CA THR A 559 23.64 13.98 10.56
C THR A 559 24.32 15.16 11.28
N ASP A 560 24.72 14.97 12.54
CA ASP A 560 25.43 16.02 13.30
C ASP A 560 26.68 16.54 12.59
N THR A 561 27.37 15.68 11.82
CA THR A 561 28.54 16.05 11.01
C THR A 561 28.16 16.94 9.81
N GLU A 562 27.07 16.61 9.11
CA GLU A 562 26.56 17.45 8.00
C GLU A 562 26.03 18.79 8.52
N LYS A 563 25.33 18.79 9.66
CA LYS A 563 24.89 20.01 10.36
C LYS A 563 26.07 20.91 10.72
N ALA A 564 27.10 20.34 11.35
CA ALA A 564 28.30 21.07 11.73
C ALA A 564 29.05 21.65 10.51
N LEU A 565 29.22 20.86 9.44
CA LEU A 565 29.86 21.30 8.20
C LEU A 565 29.08 22.44 7.53
N TYR A 566 27.75 22.36 7.51
CA TYR A 566 26.88 23.41 6.95
C TYR A 566 26.94 24.71 7.76
N ILE A 567 26.83 24.62 9.09
CA ILE A 567 26.94 25.77 10.00
C ILE A 567 28.32 26.42 9.86
N GLU A 568 29.40 25.64 9.79
CA GLU A 568 30.75 26.20 9.59
C GLU A 568 30.88 26.94 8.25
N ALA A 569 30.37 26.37 7.16
CA ALA A 569 30.41 26.98 5.84
C ALA A 569 29.65 28.32 5.80
N VAL A 570 28.45 28.38 6.39
CA VAL A 570 27.63 29.61 6.41
C VAL A 570 28.26 30.68 7.31
N GLY A 571 28.82 30.32 8.47
CA GLY A 571 29.57 31.25 9.32
C GLY A 571 30.77 31.85 8.58
N LEU A 572 31.56 31.01 7.90
CA LEU A 572 32.69 31.46 7.08
C LEU A 572 32.28 32.36 5.92
N ALA A 573 31.13 32.10 5.28
CA ALA A 573 30.58 32.96 4.22
C ALA A 573 30.15 34.36 4.73
N MET A 574 29.68 34.44 5.98
CA MET A 574 29.35 35.70 6.64
C MET A 574 30.62 36.47 7.02
N ASP A 575 31.63 35.79 7.59
CA ASP A 575 32.90 36.40 7.99
C ASP A 575 33.69 36.95 6.78
N GLN A 576 33.61 36.26 5.63
CA GLN A 576 34.23 36.71 4.37
C GLN A 576 33.43 37.79 3.62
N GLY A 577 32.25 38.19 4.11
CA GLY A 577 31.45 39.27 3.53
C GLY A 577 30.64 38.87 2.27
N PHE A 578 30.63 37.60 1.88
CA PHE A 578 29.86 37.11 0.73
C PHE A 578 28.36 37.09 1.03
N TYR A 579 27.98 36.60 2.21
CA TYR A 579 26.58 36.41 2.62
C TYR A 579 25.75 37.70 2.52
N GLN A 580 26.32 38.82 2.94
CA GLN A 580 25.76 40.17 2.94
C GLN A 580 25.48 40.70 1.53
N LYS A 581 26.11 40.11 0.50
CA LYS A 581 25.91 40.42 -0.92
C LYS A 581 24.77 39.62 -1.55
N PHE A 582 24.45 38.43 -1.06
CA PHE A 582 23.22 37.73 -1.45
C PHE A 582 21.97 38.46 -0.94
N MET A 583 22.02 38.98 0.29
CA MET A 583 21.03 39.96 0.75
C MET A 583 20.93 41.18 -0.17
N GLN A 584 22.07 41.72 -0.66
CA GLN A 584 22.08 42.89 -1.54
C GLN A 584 21.26 42.66 -2.82
N ILE A 585 21.37 41.47 -3.40
CA ILE A 585 20.59 41.05 -4.56
C ILE A 585 19.09 41.11 -4.25
N HIS A 586 18.67 40.57 -3.11
CA HIS A 586 17.25 40.49 -2.75
C HIS A 586 16.59 41.85 -2.43
N VAL A 587 17.36 42.82 -1.91
CA VAL A 587 16.86 44.16 -1.56
C VAL A 587 17.06 45.22 -2.66
N GLU A 588 17.82 44.92 -3.71
CA GLU A 588 17.97 45.82 -4.86
C GLU A 588 16.65 45.93 -5.62
N THR A 589 16.22 47.15 -5.95
CA THR A 589 14.85 47.43 -6.42
C THR A 589 14.47 46.63 -7.67
N ALA A 590 15.30 46.57 -8.71
CA ALA A 590 14.95 45.85 -9.93
C ALA A 590 14.90 44.33 -9.70
N SER A 591 15.85 43.80 -8.94
CA SER A 591 15.94 42.40 -8.55
C SER A 591 14.74 41.96 -7.68
N GLY A 592 14.39 42.76 -6.66
CA GLY A 592 13.25 42.53 -5.77
C GLY A 592 11.87 42.64 -6.45
N LEU A 593 11.75 43.44 -7.50
CA LEU A 593 10.54 43.51 -8.33
C LEU A 593 10.34 42.27 -9.22
N GLU A 594 11.41 41.57 -9.61
CA GLU A 594 11.30 40.26 -10.25
C GLU A 594 11.10 39.14 -9.23
N ALA A 595 11.78 39.23 -8.07
CA ALA A 595 11.80 38.20 -7.04
C ALA A 595 10.41 37.88 -6.45
N HIS A 596 9.55 38.89 -6.22
CA HIS A 596 8.28 38.73 -5.49
C HIS A 596 7.09 39.35 -6.22
N GLN A 597 5.92 38.73 -6.05
CA GLN A 597 4.62 39.06 -6.66
C GLN A 597 4.64 38.94 -8.18
N THR A 598 5.32 37.91 -8.69
CA THR A 598 5.44 37.60 -10.12
C THR A 598 5.35 36.09 -10.37
N CYS A 599 4.97 35.70 -11.59
CA CYS A 599 4.99 34.31 -12.02
C CYS A 599 6.40 33.68 -11.96
N VAL A 600 7.47 34.49 -12.01
CA VAL A 600 8.85 34.02 -12.02
C VAL A 600 9.49 33.88 -10.62
N PHE A 601 8.73 34.17 -9.55
CA PHE A 601 9.14 34.07 -8.13
C PHE A 601 10.02 32.84 -7.83
N ILE A 602 9.56 31.63 -8.15
CA ILE A 602 10.32 30.40 -7.85
C ILE A 602 11.62 30.31 -8.68
N TYR A 603 11.58 30.63 -9.98
CA TYR A 603 12.75 30.52 -10.86
C TYR A 603 13.84 31.54 -10.49
N TRP A 604 13.43 32.74 -10.09
CA TRP A 604 14.34 33.76 -9.57
C TRP A 604 15.03 33.24 -8.29
N HIS A 605 14.26 32.74 -7.30
CA HIS A 605 14.83 32.19 -6.08
C HIS A 605 15.71 30.95 -6.32
N ARG A 606 15.37 30.09 -7.28
CA ARG A 606 16.20 28.94 -7.69
C ARG A 606 17.61 29.36 -8.14
N MET A 607 17.72 30.43 -8.94
CA MET A 607 19.02 30.98 -9.34
C MET A 607 19.80 31.56 -8.13
N LEU A 608 19.12 32.24 -7.21
CA LEU A 608 19.74 32.75 -5.98
C LEU A 608 20.30 31.61 -5.10
N LEU A 609 19.52 30.54 -4.89
CA LEU A 609 19.92 29.36 -4.12
C LEU A 609 21.14 28.66 -4.74
N LEU A 610 21.17 28.50 -6.07
CA LEU A 610 22.30 27.89 -6.77
C LEU A 610 23.58 28.72 -6.66
N GLY A 611 23.50 30.04 -6.81
CA GLY A 611 24.65 30.92 -6.58
C GLY A 611 25.16 30.86 -5.14
N PHE A 612 24.25 30.76 -4.16
CA PHE A 612 24.61 30.65 -2.74
C PHE A 612 25.25 29.30 -2.41
N GLU A 613 24.70 28.19 -2.93
CA GLU A 613 25.28 26.86 -2.80
C GLU A 613 26.65 26.75 -3.50
N ASN A 614 26.80 27.36 -4.69
CA ASN A 614 28.09 27.46 -5.39
C ASN A 614 29.13 28.23 -4.58
N MET A 615 28.72 29.33 -3.92
CA MET A 615 29.57 30.10 -3.02
C MET A 615 30.04 29.25 -1.84
N LEU A 616 29.12 28.58 -1.11
CA LEU A 616 29.49 27.69 0.01
C LEU A 616 30.46 26.58 -0.43
N ARG A 617 30.17 25.91 -1.55
CA ARG A 617 31.03 24.85 -2.13
C ARG A 617 32.41 25.36 -2.58
N SER A 618 32.60 26.66 -2.74
CA SER A 618 33.88 27.27 -3.14
C SER A 618 34.80 27.65 -1.98
N LEU A 619 34.30 27.68 -0.73
CA LEU A 619 35.05 28.16 0.44
C LEU A 619 36.23 27.25 0.85
N GLY A 620 36.38 26.08 0.23
CA GLY A 620 37.46 25.13 0.48
C GLY A 620 37.07 23.69 0.09
N THR A 621 38.06 22.83 -0.11
CA THR A 621 37.87 21.45 -0.57
C THR A 621 36.94 20.62 0.32
N LYS A 622 36.93 20.85 1.64
CA LYS A 622 36.01 20.15 2.56
C LYS A 622 34.53 20.49 2.34
N TYR A 623 34.23 21.65 1.74
CA TYR A 623 32.85 22.06 1.42
C TYR A 623 32.44 21.72 -0.01
N GLN A 624 33.33 21.17 -0.84
CA GLN A 624 33.12 21.03 -2.28
C GLN A 624 31.89 20.17 -2.68
N CYS A 625 31.44 19.31 -1.75
CA CYS A 625 30.27 18.43 -1.90
C CYS A 625 29.02 18.92 -1.13
N LEU A 626 29.11 20.00 -0.35
CA LEU A 626 28.01 20.55 0.46
C LEU A 626 26.79 20.92 -0.40
N THR A 627 25.60 20.58 0.07
CA THR A 627 24.31 20.95 -0.53
C THR A 627 23.46 21.73 0.46
N LEU A 628 22.46 22.48 -0.03
CA LEU A 628 21.53 23.20 0.84
C LEU A 628 20.52 22.24 1.51
N PRO A 629 20.37 22.28 2.85
CA PRO A 629 19.27 21.63 3.52
C PRO A 629 17.98 22.40 3.27
N TYR A 630 16.86 21.70 3.08
CA TYR A 630 15.53 22.32 3.13
C TYR A 630 14.89 22.19 4.52
N TRP A 631 14.01 23.11 4.86
CA TRP A 631 13.23 23.08 6.11
C TRP A 631 11.88 22.41 5.85
N ASP A 632 11.68 21.19 6.34
CA ASP A 632 10.42 20.47 6.16
C ASP A 632 9.32 20.98 7.11
N HIS A 633 8.49 21.87 6.57
CA HIS A 633 7.33 22.38 7.29
C HIS A 633 6.17 21.37 7.38
N LEU A 634 6.04 20.42 6.44
CA LEU A 634 4.93 19.46 6.46
C LEU A 634 5.13 18.50 7.64
N SER A 635 6.33 17.93 7.76
CA SER A 635 6.71 17.09 8.91
C SER A 635 6.60 17.85 10.23
N ALA A 636 6.93 19.14 10.25
CA ALA A 636 6.77 19.97 11.45
C ALA A 636 5.30 20.22 11.85
N THR A 637 4.40 20.47 10.89
CA THR A 637 2.94 20.57 11.17
C THR A 637 2.35 19.23 11.59
N ALA A 638 2.82 18.11 11.05
CA ALA A 638 2.40 16.77 11.45
C ALA A 638 2.73 16.50 12.94
N ARG A 639 3.95 16.87 13.38
CA ARG A 639 4.35 16.81 14.80
C ARG A 639 3.49 17.71 15.69
N GLN A 640 3.09 18.90 15.22
CA GLN A 640 2.23 19.80 16.00
C GLN A 640 0.80 19.23 16.14
N ALA A 641 0.22 18.74 15.04
CA ALA A 641 -1.14 18.19 15.03
C ALA A 641 -1.28 16.93 15.92
N ASN A 642 -0.20 16.16 16.09
CA ASN A 642 -0.13 15.02 17.00
C ASN A 642 0.22 15.40 18.46
N SER A 643 0.31 16.71 18.78
CA SER A 643 0.65 17.24 20.11
C SER A 643 2.08 16.94 20.62
N ASN A 644 3.01 16.54 19.74
CA ASN A 644 4.42 16.32 20.11
C ASN A 644 5.19 17.63 20.36
N CYS A 645 4.69 18.73 19.80
CA CYS A 645 5.23 20.09 19.93
C CYS A 645 4.08 21.09 19.78
N SER A 646 4.24 22.31 20.29
CA SER A 646 3.14 23.29 20.36
C SER A 646 3.29 24.49 19.42
N SER A 647 4.50 24.77 18.94
CA SER A 647 4.86 26.03 18.30
C SER A 647 5.95 25.87 17.25
N ILE A 648 6.09 26.85 16.35
CA ILE A 648 7.11 26.86 15.29
C ILE A 648 8.53 26.67 15.82
N GLU A 649 8.88 27.25 16.99
CA GLU A 649 10.19 27.04 17.64
C GLU A 649 10.36 25.60 18.14
N THR A 650 9.35 25.03 18.81
CA THR A 650 9.43 23.66 19.36
C THR A 650 9.32 22.55 18.31
N CYS A 651 8.68 22.83 17.17
CA CYS A 651 8.44 21.85 16.11
C CYS A 651 9.55 21.80 15.04
N SER A 652 10.59 22.63 15.14
CA SER A 652 11.62 22.77 14.10
C SER A 652 13.01 23.06 14.69
N PRO A 653 13.89 22.04 14.82
CA PRO A 653 15.18 22.20 15.48
C PRO A 653 16.11 23.21 14.79
N ILE A 654 15.93 23.45 13.48
CA ILE A 654 16.71 24.42 12.69
C ILE A 654 16.76 25.82 13.30
N ILE A 655 15.71 26.27 13.99
CA ILE A 655 15.67 27.59 14.64
C ILE A 655 16.69 27.64 15.79
N THR A 656 16.72 26.60 16.62
CA THR A 656 17.68 26.43 17.72
C THR A 656 19.10 26.23 17.19
N ASP A 657 19.27 25.32 16.22
CA ASP A 657 20.57 25.00 15.62
C ASP A 657 21.22 26.22 14.96
N PHE A 658 20.43 27.13 14.38
CA PHE A 658 20.90 28.40 13.80
C PHE A 658 20.96 29.55 14.83
N GLY A 659 21.11 29.26 16.13
CA GLY A 659 21.35 30.25 17.20
C GLY A 659 20.16 30.56 18.12
N GLY A 660 18.98 29.96 17.89
CA GLY A 660 17.80 30.11 18.74
C GLY A 660 17.23 31.53 18.78
N THR A 661 16.51 31.84 19.87
CA THR A 661 15.79 33.11 20.05
C THR A 661 15.81 33.69 21.48
N THR A 662 16.53 33.03 22.40
CA THR A 662 16.51 33.34 23.85
C THR A 662 17.53 34.40 24.26
N THR A 663 18.76 34.31 23.75
CA THR A 663 19.91 35.15 24.15
C THR A 663 20.29 36.14 23.05
N GLY A 664 20.40 37.42 23.40
CA GLY A 664 20.74 38.46 22.43
C GLY A 664 20.81 39.87 23.02
N LEU A 665 21.06 40.84 22.15
CA LEU A 665 21.27 42.25 22.46
C LEU A 665 19.99 43.07 22.29
N SER A 666 19.84 44.12 23.10
CA SER A 666 18.80 45.14 22.95
C SER A 666 19.22 46.19 21.91
N LYS A 667 19.27 45.78 20.64
CA LYS A 667 19.88 46.52 19.53
C LYS A 667 18.99 46.44 18.29
N SER A 668 18.63 47.59 17.70
CA SER A 668 18.04 47.67 16.35
C SER A 668 19.13 47.54 15.28
N LEU A 669 18.76 47.10 14.08
CA LEU A 669 19.68 47.02 12.93
C LEU A 669 19.26 48.00 11.85
N LEU A 670 20.23 48.72 11.26
CA LEU A 670 20.05 49.49 10.03
C LEU A 670 20.73 48.72 8.90
N VAL A 671 19.96 48.24 7.93
CA VAL A 671 20.50 47.41 6.83
C VAL A 671 19.91 47.87 5.50
N TYR A 672 20.79 48.22 4.56
CA TYR A 672 20.44 48.84 3.26
C TYR A 672 19.39 49.95 3.35
N GLY A 673 19.50 50.82 4.35
CA GLY A 673 18.59 51.96 4.56
C GLY A 673 17.30 51.65 5.33
N VAL A 674 17.00 50.37 5.60
CA VAL A 674 15.83 49.95 6.39
C VAL A 674 16.23 49.74 7.85
N THR A 675 15.52 50.40 8.78
CA THR A 675 15.68 50.17 10.22
C THR A 675 14.77 49.02 10.66
N ILE A 676 15.36 47.91 11.07
CA ILE A 676 14.69 46.77 11.69
C ILE A 676 14.74 46.98 13.22
N PRO A 677 13.60 47.31 13.87
CA PRO A 677 13.60 47.75 15.26
C PRO A 677 13.75 46.59 16.25
N TYR A 678 14.56 46.81 17.28
CA TYR A 678 14.40 46.14 18.56
C TYR A 678 13.08 46.57 19.20
N THR A 679 12.30 45.60 19.67
CA THR A 679 10.99 45.82 20.30
C THR A 679 10.86 44.93 21.55
N THR A 680 9.71 45.01 22.23
CA THR A 680 9.36 44.04 23.27
C THR A 680 9.20 42.62 22.72
N LYS A 681 8.83 42.46 21.44
CA LYS A 681 8.65 41.17 20.74
C LYS A 681 9.93 40.60 20.11
N THR A 682 10.89 41.44 19.72
CA THR A 682 12.12 41.05 19.00
C THR A 682 13.38 41.18 19.86
N ILE A 683 14.46 40.46 19.49
CA ILE A 683 15.79 40.56 20.10
C ILE A 683 16.88 40.34 19.04
N CYS A 684 18.03 40.97 19.19
CA CYS A 684 19.17 40.77 18.31
C CYS A 684 19.97 39.55 18.79
N VAL A 685 19.60 38.36 18.32
CA VAL A 685 20.24 37.08 18.70
C VAL A 685 21.70 37.09 18.31
N ASN A 686 22.59 36.88 19.28
CA ASN A 686 24.04 36.97 19.12
C ASN A 686 24.75 35.63 19.35
N GLN A 687 24.06 34.52 19.06
CA GLN A 687 24.52 33.14 19.26
C GLN A 687 24.53 32.38 17.93
N GLY A 688 25.40 31.37 17.81
CA GLY A 688 25.53 30.56 16.60
C GLY A 688 25.79 31.40 15.34
N LEU A 689 25.20 31.01 14.21
CA LEU A 689 25.34 31.72 12.93
C LEU A 689 25.00 33.22 13.01
N ALA A 690 24.01 33.60 13.82
CA ALA A 690 23.59 35.00 13.93
C ALA A 690 24.70 35.93 14.46
N TYR A 691 25.70 35.39 15.18
CA TYR A 691 26.87 36.15 15.64
C TYR A 691 27.82 36.58 14.51
N HIS A 692 27.87 35.84 13.40
CA HIS A 692 28.76 36.16 12.27
C HIS A 692 28.21 37.28 11.37
N PHE A 693 26.95 37.71 11.57
CA PHE A 693 26.34 38.71 10.71
C PHE A 693 26.96 40.12 10.89
N CYS A 694 27.49 40.68 9.80
CA CYS A 694 28.15 42.00 9.78
C CYS A 694 27.35 43.15 9.16
N GLY A 695 26.03 43.04 8.95
CA GLY A 695 25.23 44.15 8.44
C GLY A 695 25.50 44.48 6.97
N ASN A 696 25.77 45.76 6.68
CA ASN A 696 26.04 46.28 5.33
C ASN A 696 27.55 46.51 5.08
N ASN A 697 28.38 45.57 5.49
CA ASN A 697 29.86 45.58 5.43
C ASN A 697 30.58 46.74 6.15
N THR A 698 29.87 47.68 6.78
CA THR A 698 30.43 48.77 7.60
C THR A 698 30.09 48.59 9.07
N GLY A 699 31.00 47.93 9.82
CA GLY A 699 30.85 47.65 11.26
C GLY A 699 29.98 46.42 11.53
N CYS A 700 30.57 45.36 12.09
CA CYS A 700 29.85 44.10 12.29
C CYS A 700 28.71 44.23 13.30
N ALA A 701 27.53 43.72 12.92
CA ALA A 701 26.35 43.76 13.78
C ALA A 701 26.46 42.78 14.95
N HIS A 702 27.08 41.62 14.71
CA HIS A 702 27.24 40.48 15.63
C HIS A 702 25.92 39.94 16.20
N CYS A 703 24.82 40.16 15.49
CA CYS A 703 23.51 39.60 15.81
C CYS A 703 22.49 39.77 14.68
N VAL A 704 21.44 38.94 14.70
CA VAL A 704 20.28 39.00 13.79
C VAL A 704 18.98 39.23 14.57
N LEU A 705 18.07 40.06 14.06
CA LEU A 705 16.78 40.36 14.70
C LEU A 705 15.80 39.20 14.50
N ARG A 706 15.52 38.44 15.57
CA ARG A 706 14.48 37.40 15.61
C ARG A 706 13.35 37.76 16.59
N THR A 707 12.20 37.13 16.42
CA THR A 707 11.14 37.07 17.44
C THR A 707 11.68 36.35 18.67
N ARG A 708 11.43 36.87 19.89
CA ARG A 708 11.92 36.24 21.14
C ARG A 708 11.16 34.95 21.44
N SER A 709 11.84 34.01 22.08
CA SER A 709 11.26 32.71 22.48
C SER A 709 9.91 32.83 23.19
N ARG A 710 9.73 33.75 24.15
CA ARG A 710 8.44 33.94 24.86
C ARG A 710 7.24 34.33 23.99
N TYR A 711 7.45 34.68 22.72
CA TYR A 711 6.39 34.86 21.72
C TYR A 711 6.44 33.76 20.67
N LEU A 712 7.64 33.35 20.21
CA LEU A 712 7.77 32.32 19.19
C LEU A 712 7.33 30.92 19.69
N THR A 713 7.47 30.63 20.99
CA THR A 713 6.89 29.43 21.63
C THR A 713 5.37 29.49 21.84
N ALA A 714 4.77 30.66 21.62
CA ALA A 714 3.32 30.85 21.57
C ALA A 714 2.80 30.95 20.12
N THR A 715 3.68 31.04 19.12
CA THR A 715 3.32 31.08 17.70
C THR A 715 3.11 29.65 17.19
N LEU A 716 1.87 29.32 16.87
CA LEU A 716 1.50 28.04 16.26
C LEU A 716 2.18 27.87 14.88
N TYR A 717 2.36 26.62 14.44
CA TYR A 717 2.80 26.37 13.07
C TYR A 717 1.66 26.73 12.10
N PRO A 718 1.89 27.51 11.03
CA PRO A 718 0.80 27.95 10.17
C PRO A 718 0.10 26.81 9.44
N THR A 719 -1.23 26.89 9.32
CA THR A 719 -2.02 25.84 8.66
C THR A 719 -1.78 25.79 7.14
N GLU A 720 -1.32 26.89 6.55
CA GLU A 720 -0.83 27.00 5.16
C GLU A 720 0.38 26.09 4.88
N ALA A 721 1.10 25.62 5.91
CA ALA A 721 2.17 24.64 5.80
C ALA A 721 1.70 23.18 5.97
N SER A 722 0.44 22.95 6.33
CA SER A 722 -0.11 21.61 6.49
C SER A 722 -0.20 20.88 5.15
N PHE A 723 -0.11 19.54 5.17
CA PHE A 723 -0.27 18.70 3.98
C PHE A 723 -1.53 19.07 3.16
N GLY A 724 -2.66 19.31 3.83
CA GLY A 724 -3.92 19.66 3.18
C GLY A 724 -3.89 20.98 2.41
N SER A 725 -3.26 22.02 2.95
CA SER A 725 -3.18 23.32 2.27
C SER A 725 -2.06 23.36 1.22
N VAL A 726 -0.90 22.76 1.50
CA VAL A 726 0.19 22.63 0.52
C VAL A 726 -0.29 21.82 -0.69
N TYR A 727 -1.09 20.77 -0.48
CA TYR A 727 -1.75 20.04 -1.56
C TYR A 727 -2.56 20.99 -2.48
N GLN A 728 -3.38 21.91 -1.93
CA GLN A 728 -4.13 22.86 -2.77
C GLN A 728 -3.20 23.81 -3.52
N GLN A 729 -2.19 24.35 -2.84
CA GLN A 729 -1.23 25.28 -3.46
C GLN A 729 -0.53 24.66 -4.67
N MET A 730 -0.26 23.34 -4.62
CA MET A 730 0.43 22.62 -5.68
C MET A 730 -0.49 22.09 -6.79
N PHE A 731 -1.69 21.60 -6.45
CA PHE A 731 -2.49 20.78 -7.36
C PHE A 731 -3.85 21.37 -7.74
N SER A 732 -4.25 22.55 -7.23
CA SER A 732 -5.43 23.26 -7.70
C SER A 732 -5.26 23.89 -9.09
N TYR A 733 -4.03 24.07 -9.57
CA TYR A 733 -3.71 24.81 -10.80
C TYR A 733 -2.83 24.00 -11.76
N ASN A 734 -3.07 24.16 -13.07
CA ASN A 734 -2.35 23.46 -14.14
C ASN A 734 -1.44 24.39 -14.96
N ASP A 735 -1.18 25.60 -14.48
CA ASP A 735 -0.27 26.57 -15.09
C ASP A 735 0.74 27.08 -14.07
N SER A 736 1.95 27.41 -14.53
CA SER A 736 3.05 27.76 -13.62
C SER A 736 2.88 29.11 -12.93
N ALA A 737 2.11 30.05 -13.50
CA ALA A 737 1.90 31.36 -12.88
C ALA A 737 0.95 31.28 -11.68
N SER A 738 -0.17 30.58 -11.81
CA SER A 738 -1.11 30.34 -10.72
C SER A 738 -0.50 29.46 -9.63
N PHE A 739 0.25 28.42 -10.00
CA PHE A 739 1.03 27.60 -9.07
C PHE A 739 2.03 28.44 -8.26
N SER A 740 2.89 29.21 -8.94
CA SER A 740 3.90 30.07 -8.32
C SER A 740 3.25 31.08 -7.36
N THR A 741 2.15 31.72 -7.78
CA THR A 741 1.37 32.65 -6.94
C THR A 741 0.76 31.98 -5.71
N ALA A 742 0.29 30.73 -5.84
CA ALA A 742 -0.34 29.99 -4.74
C ALA A 742 0.70 29.56 -3.69
N VAL A 743 1.89 29.13 -4.12
CA VAL A 743 3.00 28.79 -3.22
C VAL A 743 3.56 30.05 -2.54
N GLU A 744 3.75 31.14 -3.27
CA GLU A 744 4.21 32.43 -2.72
C GLU A 744 3.27 32.93 -1.62
N ARG A 745 1.96 33.01 -1.91
CA ARG A 745 0.95 33.53 -0.96
C ARG A 745 0.56 32.55 0.14
N GLY A 746 0.83 31.26 -0.04
CA GLY A 746 0.58 30.20 0.93
C GLY A 746 1.77 29.99 1.85
N ILE A 747 2.38 28.81 1.76
CA ILE A 747 3.44 28.35 2.66
C ILE A 747 4.62 29.33 2.78
N HIS A 748 4.99 30.03 1.69
CA HIS A 748 6.11 30.96 1.71
C HIS A 748 5.85 32.19 2.61
N ASN A 749 4.90 33.04 2.21
CA ASN A 749 4.62 34.29 2.95
C ASN A 749 4.22 34.02 4.40
N THR A 750 3.51 32.92 4.66
CA THR A 750 2.99 32.60 5.99
C THR A 750 4.09 32.20 6.96
N VAL A 751 5.08 31.41 6.53
CA VAL A 751 6.24 31.07 7.37
C VAL A 751 7.10 32.31 7.62
N HIS A 752 7.31 33.15 6.61
CA HIS A 752 8.00 34.44 6.77
C HIS A 752 7.32 35.34 7.84
N ASN A 753 5.99 35.46 7.80
CA ASN A 753 5.20 36.18 8.79
C ASN A 753 5.29 35.55 10.19
N ALA A 754 5.17 34.22 10.29
CA ALA A 754 5.15 33.49 11.56
C ALA A 754 6.51 33.48 12.30
N VAL A 755 7.62 33.33 11.58
CA VAL A 755 8.96 33.47 12.18
C VAL A 755 9.18 34.92 12.65
N GLY A 756 8.71 35.89 11.88
CA GLY A 756 8.78 37.31 12.22
C GLY A 756 10.22 37.83 12.31
N GLY A 757 10.45 38.84 13.15
CA GLY A 757 11.76 39.51 13.21
C GLY A 757 12.18 40.02 11.83
N VAL A 758 13.38 39.66 11.38
CA VAL A 758 13.89 39.99 10.04
C VAL A 758 13.22 39.22 8.90
N MET A 759 12.64 38.04 9.16
CA MET A 759 11.91 37.28 8.13
C MET A 759 10.65 38.00 7.64
N ALA A 760 10.16 38.98 8.41
CA ALA A 760 9.04 39.85 8.03
C ALA A 760 9.45 41.08 7.18
N TYR A 761 10.65 41.10 6.60
CA TYR A 761 11.18 42.21 5.77
C TYR A 761 11.80 41.68 4.47
N LEU A 762 11.99 42.55 3.47
CA LEU A 762 12.82 42.23 2.30
C LEU A 762 14.29 41.93 2.68
N GLN A 763 14.72 42.27 3.89
CA GLN A 763 16.01 41.90 4.46
C GLN A 763 16.04 40.44 5.01
N ALA A 764 14.99 39.64 4.82
CA ALA A 764 14.90 38.25 5.28
C ALA A 764 16.14 37.36 5.01
N PRO A 765 16.88 37.47 3.87
CA PRO A 765 18.12 36.69 3.65
C PRO A 765 19.23 36.92 4.68
N ILE A 766 19.11 37.89 5.59
CA ILE A 766 19.98 38.02 6.76
C ILE A 766 19.90 36.77 7.65
N ASP A 767 18.73 36.16 7.81
CA ASP A 767 18.55 34.98 8.65
C ASP A 767 18.88 33.70 7.87
N PRO A 768 19.79 32.82 8.34
CA PRO A 768 20.14 31.60 7.64
C PRO A 768 18.98 30.65 7.35
N VAL A 769 17.88 30.71 8.12
CA VAL A 769 16.68 29.89 7.85
C VAL A 769 16.03 30.22 6.50
N PHE A 770 16.27 31.43 5.95
CA PHE A 770 15.79 31.86 4.64
C PHE A 770 16.15 30.84 3.54
N TYR A 771 17.41 30.44 3.45
CA TYR A 771 17.88 29.57 2.37
C TYR A 771 17.26 28.17 2.45
N SER A 772 17.03 27.65 3.67
CA SER A 772 16.37 26.36 3.88
C SER A 772 14.85 26.42 3.67
N HIS A 773 14.21 27.53 4.01
CA HIS A 773 12.81 27.78 3.66
C HIS A 773 12.61 27.84 2.13
N HIS A 774 13.43 28.62 1.42
CA HIS A 774 13.36 28.70 -0.04
C HIS A 774 13.79 27.39 -0.73
N ALA A 775 14.67 26.58 -0.13
CA ALA A 775 15.00 25.25 -0.64
C ALA A 775 13.80 24.27 -0.59
N LEU A 776 12.84 24.48 0.33
CA LEU A 776 11.55 23.76 0.31
C LEU A 776 10.65 24.30 -0.82
N VAL A 777 10.52 25.63 -0.97
CA VAL A 777 9.75 26.24 -2.08
C VAL A 777 10.23 25.71 -3.44
N ASP A 778 11.55 25.55 -3.59
CA ASP A 778 12.22 24.97 -4.75
C ASP A 778 11.96 23.45 -4.95
N LEU A 779 11.79 22.70 -3.85
CA LEU A 779 11.36 21.30 -3.86
C LEU A 779 9.89 21.18 -4.34
N LEU A 780 8.99 22.07 -3.91
CA LEU A 780 7.59 22.02 -4.34
C LEU A 780 7.47 22.18 -5.88
N GLN A 781 8.27 23.03 -6.51
CA GLN A 781 8.35 23.11 -7.98
C GLN A 781 8.89 21.82 -8.61
N THR A 782 9.82 21.12 -7.95
CA THR A 782 10.36 19.85 -8.45
C THR A 782 9.31 18.74 -8.41
N ILE A 783 8.50 18.68 -7.35
CA ILE A 783 7.33 17.79 -7.23
C ILE A 783 6.26 18.14 -8.29
N TYR A 784 5.86 19.41 -8.37
CA TYR A 784 4.89 19.90 -9.36
C TYR A 784 5.31 19.55 -10.79
N LEU A 785 6.58 19.78 -11.13
CA LEU A 785 7.13 19.44 -12.45
C LEU A 785 7.03 17.94 -12.77
N LYS A 786 7.40 17.05 -11.83
CA LYS A 786 7.25 15.59 -12.01
C LYS A 786 5.78 15.23 -12.26
N CYS A 787 4.88 15.82 -11.49
CA CYS A 787 3.45 15.52 -11.58
C CYS A 787 2.81 16.01 -12.89
N GLN A 788 3.18 17.20 -13.37
CA GLN A 788 2.75 17.71 -14.68
C GLN A 788 3.37 16.93 -15.86
N ASN A 789 4.57 16.36 -15.69
CA ASN A 789 5.21 15.49 -16.70
C ASN A 789 4.68 14.05 -16.72
N GLY A 790 4.01 13.60 -15.66
CA GLY A 790 3.53 12.22 -15.50
C GLY A 790 4.62 11.20 -15.16
N ALA A 791 5.88 11.43 -15.53
CA ALA A 791 7.03 10.60 -15.16
C ALA A 791 8.29 11.44 -14.92
N GLU A 792 9.10 10.99 -13.97
CA GLU A 792 10.35 11.63 -13.55
C GLU A 792 11.45 11.57 -14.62
N SER A 793 11.51 10.46 -15.37
CA SER A 793 12.50 10.23 -16.43
C SER A 793 12.34 11.15 -17.65
N VAL A 794 11.30 11.97 -17.69
CA VAL A 794 11.04 12.93 -18.75
C VAL A 794 11.90 14.18 -18.57
N PHE A 795 12.80 14.39 -19.54
CA PHE A 795 13.47 15.66 -19.75
C PHE A 795 12.66 16.54 -20.71
N LEU A 796 12.37 17.77 -20.29
CA LEU A 796 11.71 18.76 -21.14
C LEU A 796 12.69 19.35 -22.16
N SER A 797 12.26 19.43 -23.42
CA SER A 797 13.02 20.19 -24.42
C SER A 797 13.03 21.68 -24.09
N ALA A 798 14.07 22.41 -24.52
CA ALA A 798 14.15 23.86 -24.32
C ALA A 798 12.93 24.61 -24.90
N ALA A 799 12.36 24.11 -26.00
CA ALA A 799 11.12 24.63 -26.56
C ALA A 799 9.93 24.42 -25.60
N SER A 800 9.77 23.21 -25.05
CA SER A 800 8.71 22.88 -24.09
C SER A 800 8.81 23.72 -22.82
N LYS A 801 10.03 23.90 -22.27
CA LYS A 801 10.31 24.77 -21.12
C LYS A 801 9.94 26.24 -21.36
N ALA A 802 9.85 26.67 -22.62
CA ALA A 802 9.59 28.05 -23.01
C ALA A 802 8.17 28.32 -23.53
N SER A 803 7.35 27.29 -23.79
CA SER A 803 6.03 27.47 -24.45
C SER A 803 4.88 26.65 -23.88
N ASP A 804 5.13 25.65 -23.03
CA ASP A 804 4.07 24.87 -22.40
C ASP A 804 3.54 25.62 -21.15
N PRO A 805 2.24 25.96 -21.07
CA PRO A 805 1.68 26.77 -19.98
C PRO A 805 1.86 26.13 -18.60
N ARG A 806 1.99 24.80 -18.52
CA ARG A 806 2.29 24.06 -17.27
C ARG A 806 3.64 24.43 -16.67
N PHE A 807 4.57 24.90 -17.49
CA PHE A 807 5.95 25.21 -17.09
C PHE A 807 6.29 26.68 -17.29
N TRP A 808 5.71 27.33 -18.30
CA TRP A 808 5.90 28.75 -18.57
C TRP A 808 4.58 29.45 -18.90
N THR A 809 4.13 30.33 -18.01
CA THR A 809 3.05 31.28 -18.27
C THR A 809 3.58 32.70 -18.09
N SER A 810 3.61 33.48 -19.17
CA SER A 810 4.01 34.89 -19.15
C SER A 810 3.02 35.75 -18.36
N CYS A 811 3.53 36.49 -17.38
CA CYS A 811 2.77 37.47 -16.60
C CYS A 811 3.29 38.90 -16.80
N ALA A 812 2.51 39.89 -16.35
CA ALA A 812 2.95 41.28 -16.29
C ALA A 812 4.15 41.45 -15.36
N ARG A 813 5.10 42.30 -15.76
CA ARG A 813 6.16 42.79 -14.87
C ARG A 813 5.58 43.87 -13.94
N ARG A 814 6.17 44.03 -12.75
CA ARG A 814 5.71 45.03 -11.76
C ARG A 814 6.09 46.47 -12.11
N ASP A 815 6.99 46.65 -13.08
CA ASP A 815 7.37 47.93 -13.67
C ASP A 815 6.64 48.16 -15.01
N THR A 816 7.12 47.57 -16.12
CA THR A 816 6.55 47.73 -17.47
C THR A 816 6.76 46.49 -18.33
N GLY A 817 5.73 46.09 -19.08
CA GLY A 817 5.80 44.95 -20.00
C GLY A 817 5.46 43.60 -19.35
N THR A 818 5.93 42.51 -19.96
CA THR A 818 5.63 41.12 -19.58
C THR A 818 6.89 40.27 -19.60
N PHE A 819 6.95 39.25 -18.75
CA PHE A 819 8.06 38.29 -18.76
C PHE A 819 8.03 37.38 -20.00
N SER A 820 9.18 37.21 -20.64
CA SER A 820 9.44 36.24 -21.73
C SER A 820 10.32 35.08 -21.22
N PRO A 821 10.17 33.85 -21.73
CA PRO A 821 10.98 32.71 -21.30
C PRO A 821 12.48 32.88 -21.60
N SER A 822 12.81 33.78 -22.54
CA SER A 822 14.17 34.16 -22.93
C SER A 822 14.71 35.39 -22.20
N ASP A 823 13.93 36.01 -21.30
CA ASP A 823 14.42 37.14 -20.52
C ASP A 823 15.56 36.70 -19.61
N ASN A 824 16.58 37.54 -19.50
CA ASN A 824 17.65 37.34 -18.54
C ASN A 824 17.15 37.66 -17.12
N ILE A 825 17.50 36.82 -16.15
CA ILE A 825 17.14 37.01 -14.74
C ILE A 825 17.96 38.17 -14.14
N THR A 826 17.27 39.12 -13.51
CA THR A 826 17.88 40.27 -12.85
C THR A 826 18.40 39.87 -11.48
N MET A 827 19.72 39.86 -11.31
CA MET A 827 20.41 39.48 -10.07
C MET A 827 21.49 40.53 -9.79
N ARG A 828 21.13 41.66 -9.17
CA ARG A 828 22.02 42.84 -9.13
C ARG A 828 22.61 43.11 -7.76
N ALA A 829 23.92 43.35 -7.71
CA ALA A 829 24.62 43.82 -6.52
C ALA A 829 25.65 44.89 -6.90
N THR A 830 26.18 45.63 -5.91
CA THR A 830 27.22 46.64 -6.18
C THR A 830 28.53 45.96 -6.61
N ALA A 831 29.16 46.48 -7.66
CA ALA A 831 30.53 46.18 -8.04
C ALA A 831 31.54 46.58 -6.94
N PHE A 832 32.83 46.32 -7.15
CA PHE A 832 33.91 46.68 -6.23
C PHE A 832 34.02 48.18 -5.89
N ASP A 833 33.38 49.06 -6.66
CA ASP A 833 33.26 50.50 -6.37
C ASP A 833 32.21 50.83 -5.28
N GLY A 834 31.45 49.83 -4.81
CA GLY A 834 30.43 49.97 -3.78
C GLY A 834 29.18 50.77 -4.18
N SER A 835 29.04 51.17 -5.46
CA SER A 835 27.99 52.11 -5.90
C SER A 835 27.33 51.73 -7.24
N THR A 836 28.06 51.12 -8.17
CA THR A 836 27.49 50.69 -9.46
C THR A 836 26.81 49.33 -9.32
N PHE A 837 25.49 49.27 -9.49
CA PHE A 837 24.73 48.01 -9.48
C PHE A 837 24.81 47.27 -10.81
N VAL A 838 25.37 46.07 -10.79
CA VAL A 838 25.63 45.21 -11.97
C VAL A 838 25.00 43.84 -11.78
N ASN A 839 24.61 43.17 -12.87
CA ASN A 839 24.18 41.77 -12.81
C ASN A 839 25.36 40.89 -12.41
N VAL A 840 25.21 40.10 -11.35
CA VAL A 840 26.31 39.32 -10.77
C VAL A 840 26.81 38.22 -11.70
N TRP A 841 25.96 37.66 -12.57
CA TRP A 841 26.39 36.69 -13.59
C TRP A 841 27.15 37.33 -14.77
N GLN A 842 27.14 38.66 -14.91
CA GLN A 842 27.63 39.36 -16.10
C GLN A 842 28.95 40.11 -15.90
N ASP A 843 29.14 40.81 -14.77
CA ASP A 843 30.29 41.71 -14.58
C ASP A 843 31.35 41.09 -13.63
N PRO A 844 32.58 40.81 -14.10
CA PRO A 844 33.67 40.31 -13.26
C PRO A 844 34.16 41.30 -12.20
N LYS A 845 33.69 42.55 -12.20
CA LYS A 845 33.90 43.53 -11.12
C LYS A 845 32.93 43.33 -9.95
N ASN A 846 32.12 42.28 -9.93
CA ASN A 846 31.31 41.91 -8.78
C ASN A 846 31.93 40.74 -8.02
N ILE A 847 31.97 40.83 -6.68
CA ILE A 847 32.50 39.78 -5.80
C ILE A 847 31.74 38.44 -5.92
N LEU A 848 30.46 38.46 -6.32
CA LEU A 848 29.66 37.25 -6.51
C LEU A 848 29.79 36.62 -7.91
N TYR A 849 30.45 37.29 -8.85
CA TYR A 849 30.58 36.82 -10.24
C TYR A 849 31.09 35.38 -10.39
N PRO A 850 32.12 34.92 -9.64
CA PRO A 850 32.60 33.54 -9.75
C PRO A 850 31.53 32.47 -9.50
N PHE A 851 30.48 32.77 -8.72
CA PHE A 851 29.46 31.82 -8.31
C PHE A 851 28.27 31.72 -9.28
N PHE A 852 28.12 32.74 -10.14
CA PHE A 852 26.98 32.89 -11.05
C PHE A 852 27.36 32.88 -12.55
N LYS A 853 28.61 33.20 -12.93
CA LYS A 853 29.07 33.34 -14.33
C LYS A 853 28.85 32.12 -15.23
N ASP A 854 28.80 30.92 -14.65
CA ASP A 854 28.65 29.65 -15.36
C ASP A 854 27.21 29.10 -15.29
N LEU A 855 26.31 29.79 -14.60
CA LEU A 855 24.89 29.44 -14.53
C LEU A 855 24.15 29.94 -15.78
N PRO A 856 23.07 29.26 -16.22
CA PRO A 856 22.19 29.80 -17.26
C PRO A 856 21.63 31.18 -16.87
N THR A 857 21.43 32.07 -17.84
CA THR A 857 20.97 33.44 -17.54
C THR A 857 19.48 33.64 -17.74
N THR A 858 18.78 32.73 -18.41
CA THR A 858 17.37 32.88 -18.82
C THR A 858 16.40 32.06 -17.99
N TYR A 859 15.18 32.59 -17.79
CA TYR A 859 14.18 31.95 -16.94
C TYR A 859 13.80 30.51 -17.34
N SER A 860 13.60 30.26 -18.63
CA SER A 860 13.24 28.92 -19.13
C SER A 860 14.27 27.83 -18.81
N ALA A 861 15.55 28.17 -18.60
CA ALA A 861 16.55 27.19 -18.18
C ALA A 861 16.24 26.62 -16.79
N TYR A 862 15.71 27.45 -15.88
CA TYR A 862 15.45 27.13 -14.48
C TYR A 862 14.14 26.37 -14.21
N VAL A 863 13.36 26.05 -15.24
CA VAL A 863 12.14 25.22 -15.10
C VAL A 863 12.43 23.89 -14.41
N ASP A 864 13.55 23.24 -14.74
CA ASP A 864 13.86 21.85 -14.38
C ASP A 864 15.25 21.71 -13.73
N ALA A 865 15.28 21.39 -12.43
CA ALA A 865 16.50 21.30 -11.61
C ALA A 865 17.48 20.19 -12.06
N LYS A 866 16.98 19.13 -12.72
CA LYS A 866 17.82 18.04 -13.25
C LYS A 866 18.45 18.32 -14.62
N ASP A 867 18.16 19.48 -15.24
CA ASP A 867 18.73 19.88 -16.55
C ASP A 867 19.34 21.29 -16.48
N LEU A 868 20.32 21.43 -15.59
CA LEU A 868 21.17 22.62 -15.40
C LEU A 868 22.66 22.31 -15.65
N GLY A 869 22.95 21.26 -16.43
CA GLY A 869 24.32 20.81 -16.71
C GLY A 869 25.03 20.35 -15.43
N ASN A 870 26.26 20.83 -15.20
CA ASN A 870 27.07 20.50 -14.02
C ASN A 870 26.52 21.09 -12.70
N TYR A 871 25.48 21.93 -12.78
CA TYR A 871 24.75 22.50 -11.65
C TYR A 871 23.44 21.79 -11.35
N SER A 872 23.14 20.68 -12.05
CA SER A 872 21.93 19.90 -11.82
C SER A 872 21.94 19.27 -10.43
N TYR A 873 20.76 19.20 -9.80
CA TYR A 873 20.57 18.67 -8.46
C TYR A 873 19.22 17.96 -8.33
N THR A 874 19.10 17.20 -7.25
CA THR A 874 17.92 16.45 -6.84
C THR A 874 17.73 16.56 -5.32
N TYR A 875 16.73 15.87 -4.78
CA TYR A 875 16.36 15.92 -3.36
C TYR A 875 16.26 14.53 -2.73
N GLU A 876 16.30 14.50 -1.41
CA GLU A 876 15.96 13.35 -0.57
C GLU A 876 14.85 13.80 0.37
N PHE A 877 13.69 13.13 0.34
CA PHE A 877 12.52 13.52 1.13
C PHE A 877 11.65 12.34 1.55
N SER A 878 10.87 12.54 2.61
CA SER A 878 10.00 11.53 3.21
C SER A 878 8.58 12.09 3.47
N GLY A 879 7.74 11.29 4.13
CA GLY A 879 6.46 11.73 4.72
C GLY A 879 5.50 12.39 3.72
N GLY A 880 4.98 13.56 4.09
CA GLY A 880 4.02 14.30 3.27
C GLY A 880 4.57 14.68 1.88
N LEU A 881 5.85 15.07 1.80
CA LEU A 881 6.51 15.44 0.55
C LEU A 881 6.71 14.23 -0.37
N ALA A 882 7.14 13.10 0.19
CA ALA A 882 7.23 11.81 -0.53
C ALA A 882 5.88 11.38 -1.12
N ASN A 883 4.81 11.46 -0.32
CA ASN A 883 3.47 11.11 -0.78
C ASN A 883 2.98 12.04 -1.91
N MET A 884 3.25 13.35 -1.84
CA MET A 884 2.95 14.29 -2.94
C MET A 884 3.78 13.98 -4.19
N TYR A 885 5.06 13.65 -4.03
CA TYR A 885 5.92 13.27 -5.15
C TYR A 885 5.47 12.00 -5.86
N GLN A 886 5.20 10.93 -5.11
CA GLN A 886 4.81 9.64 -5.67
C GLN A 886 3.42 9.73 -6.32
N ASN A 887 2.41 10.17 -5.56
CA ASN A 887 0.99 10.03 -5.92
C ASN A 887 0.37 11.27 -6.58
N CYS A 888 1.03 12.43 -6.59
CA CYS A 888 0.57 13.65 -7.26
C CYS A 888 -0.88 14.04 -6.89
N GLN A 889 -1.79 14.11 -7.86
CA GLN A 889 -3.20 14.44 -7.57
C GLN A 889 -3.94 13.36 -6.76
N ALA A 890 -3.39 12.15 -6.67
CA ALA A 890 -3.96 11.03 -5.92
C ALA A 890 -3.45 10.92 -4.48
N SER A 891 -2.57 11.82 -4.00
CA SER A 891 -1.91 11.74 -2.67
C SER A 891 -2.84 11.83 -1.45
N ASN A 892 -4.13 12.06 -1.65
CA ASN A 892 -5.18 12.09 -0.62
C ASN A 892 -6.28 11.04 -0.87
N THR A 893 -5.99 9.97 -1.62
CA THR A 893 -6.97 8.92 -1.98
C THR A 893 -6.64 7.59 -1.31
N ILE A 894 -7.58 6.63 -1.27
CA ILE A 894 -7.24 5.26 -0.83
C ILE A 894 -6.13 4.63 -1.70
N SER A 895 -5.93 5.07 -2.94
CA SER A 895 -4.80 4.64 -3.78
C SER A 895 -3.43 4.95 -3.15
N SER A 896 -3.30 6.08 -2.44
CA SER A 896 -2.09 6.50 -1.72
C SER A 896 -2.05 6.02 -0.26
N ALA A 897 -3.01 5.20 0.19
CA ALA A 897 -2.98 4.60 1.53
C ALA A 897 -1.95 3.45 1.64
N THR A 898 -1.71 2.75 0.53
CA THR A 898 -1.08 1.42 0.48
C THR A 898 0.36 1.40 -0.04
N LEU A 899 1.09 2.53 -0.04
CA LEU A 899 2.39 2.62 -0.72
C LEU A 899 3.53 3.10 0.19
N LEU A 900 4.21 2.12 0.79
CA LEU A 900 5.66 2.12 0.83
C LEU A 900 6.12 1.05 -0.18
N ALA A 901 7.11 1.39 -1.00
CA ALA A 901 7.71 0.53 -2.04
C ALA A 901 6.74 -0.11 -3.06
N ASP A 902 6.38 0.63 -4.12
CA ASP A 902 6.17 -0.02 -5.43
C ASP A 902 7.56 -0.32 -6.02
N ASP A 903 8.13 -1.45 -5.60
CA ASP A 903 9.50 -1.83 -5.89
C ASP A 903 9.63 -2.42 -7.31
N GLN A 904 9.43 -1.56 -8.31
CA GLN A 904 9.78 -1.83 -9.71
C GLN A 904 10.84 -0.87 -10.26
N GLN A 905 11.89 -0.64 -9.45
CA GLN A 905 13.24 -0.44 -10.00
C GLN A 905 14.39 -0.71 -9.00
N MET A 906 14.33 -1.83 -8.26
CA MET A 906 15.58 -2.42 -7.76
C MET A 906 16.50 -2.71 -8.96
N GLY A 907 17.69 -2.11 -8.93
CA GLY A 907 18.66 -2.23 -10.01
C GLY A 907 19.26 -3.64 -10.09
N ASP A 908 19.46 -4.13 -11.32
CA ASP A 908 20.35 -5.25 -11.60
C ASP A 908 21.79 -4.88 -11.22
N ALA A 909 22.12 -5.02 -9.94
CA ALA A 909 23.48 -4.94 -9.42
C ALA A 909 24.28 -6.19 -9.80
N ASN A 910 24.45 -6.45 -11.10
CA ASN A 910 25.46 -7.33 -11.70
C ASN A 910 25.46 -7.24 -13.24
N TYR A 911 26.08 -6.19 -13.80
CA TYR A 911 26.62 -6.26 -15.16
C TYR A 911 28.01 -5.60 -15.21
N PRO A 912 29.04 -6.27 -15.74
CA PRO A 912 30.39 -5.71 -15.76
C PRO A 912 30.50 -4.54 -16.74
N ASP A 913 31.19 -3.48 -16.30
CA ASP A 913 31.49 -2.29 -17.09
C ASP A 913 32.17 -2.64 -18.42
N ASN A 914 31.56 -2.20 -19.51
CA ASN A 914 32.16 -2.14 -20.84
C ASN A 914 31.90 -0.74 -21.38
N GLY A 915 32.90 0.14 -21.20
CA GLY A 915 32.76 1.57 -21.38
C GLY A 915 32.35 2.05 -22.78
N ASN A 916 32.03 3.34 -22.84
CA ASN A 916 31.58 4.14 -23.99
C ASN A 916 30.11 4.03 -24.41
N LYS A 917 29.23 4.65 -23.60
CA LYS A 917 28.30 5.72 -24.02
C LYS A 917 27.55 6.30 -22.81
N ARG A 918 27.84 7.55 -22.43
CA ARG A 918 27.02 8.28 -21.43
C ARG A 918 25.71 8.75 -22.09
N SER A 919 24.66 7.94 -22.00
CA SER A 919 23.29 8.47 -21.96
C SER A 919 23.13 9.30 -20.69
N ARG A 920 22.44 10.45 -20.76
CA ARG A 920 22.08 11.23 -19.57
C ARG A 920 21.01 10.47 -18.79
N GLU A 921 21.41 9.69 -17.80
CA GLU A 921 20.45 9.22 -16.79
C GLU A 921 20.01 10.42 -15.94
N PRO A 922 18.70 10.56 -15.66
CA PRO A 922 18.18 11.64 -14.84
C PRO A 922 18.67 11.49 -13.39
N LEU A 923 19.08 12.61 -12.77
CA LEU A 923 19.24 12.66 -11.33
C LEU A 923 17.87 12.41 -10.67
N ARG A 924 17.79 11.36 -9.87
CA ARG A 924 16.55 10.89 -9.27
C ARG A 924 16.42 11.32 -7.81
N PRO A 925 15.25 11.70 -7.30
CA PRO A 925 15.07 11.92 -5.87
C PRO A 925 15.13 10.60 -5.09
N THR A 926 15.74 10.64 -3.91
CA THR A 926 15.63 9.57 -2.93
C THR A 926 14.31 9.76 -2.16
N VAL A 927 13.55 8.68 -1.97
CA VAL A 927 12.27 8.72 -1.27
C VAL A 927 12.32 7.79 -0.07
N ASP A 928 12.33 8.36 1.13
CA ASP A 928 12.43 7.64 2.40
C ASP A 928 11.08 7.50 3.10
N ALA A 929 10.98 6.57 4.05
CA ALA A 929 9.78 6.39 4.86
C ALA A 929 9.51 7.63 5.74
N GLY A 930 8.23 8.02 5.84
CA GLY A 930 7.79 9.09 6.74
C GLY A 930 7.85 8.70 8.21
N THR A 931 7.60 9.66 9.11
CA THR A 931 7.37 9.34 10.52
C THR A 931 5.92 8.88 10.75
N THR A 932 5.66 8.23 11.89
CA THR A 932 4.30 7.85 12.30
C THR A 932 3.32 9.03 12.31
N HIS A 933 3.79 10.25 12.62
CA HIS A 933 2.98 11.46 12.60
C HIS A 933 2.57 11.86 11.18
N ASP A 934 3.47 11.67 10.20
CA ASP A 934 3.20 11.93 8.78
C ASP A 934 2.16 10.93 8.25
N ASP A 935 2.25 9.68 8.67
CA ASP A 935 1.25 8.66 8.36
C ASP A 935 -0.12 8.96 8.98
N VAL A 936 -0.18 9.44 10.21
CA VAL A 936 -1.45 9.91 10.82
C VAL A 936 -2.05 11.05 9.99
N MET A 937 -1.26 12.03 9.55
CA MET A 937 -1.73 13.12 8.69
C MET A 937 -2.19 12.63 7.30
N ARG A 938 -1.46 11.68 6.71
CA ARG A 938 -1.80 11.04 5.43
C ARG A 938 -3.12 10.27 5.52
N LEU A 939 -3.27 9.43 6.54
CA LEU A 939 -4.49 8.63 6.74
C LEU A 939 -5.70 9.51 7.10
N TRP A 940 -5.52 10.55 7.91
CA TRP A 940 -6.56 11.54 8.21
C TRP A 940 -7.05 12.25 6.94
N THR A 941 -6.13 12.75 6.12
CA THR A 941 -6.48 13.46 4.88
C THR A 941 -7.14 12.56 3.84
N ILE A 942 -6.73 11.29 3.74
CA ILE A 942 -7.43 10.27 2.95
C ILE A 942 -8.84 10.01 3.50
N ALA A 943 -8.99 9.81 4.81
CA ALA A 943 -10.28 9.55 5.44
C ALA A 943 -11.27 10.71 5.21
N LEU A 944 -10.81 11.96 5.32
CA LEU A 944 -11.63 13.14 5.02
C LEU A 944 -11.99 13.23 3.53
N PHE A 945 -11.04 13.02 2.62
CA PHE A 945 -11.32 13.06 1.19
C PHE A 945 -12.40 12.05 0.81
N GLU A 946 -12.21 10.78 1.17
CA GLU A 946 -13.13 9.72 0.80
C GLU A 946 -14.49 9.90 1.50
N SER A 947 -14.53 10.40 2.74
CA SER A 947 -15.78 10.77 3.41
C SER A 947 -16.57 11.81 2.61
N ALA A 948 -15.91 12.85 2.09
CA ALA A 948 -16.57 13.80 1.20
C ALA A 948 -17.01 13.15 -0.13
N ARG A 949 -16.19 12.28 -0.73
CA ARG A 949 -16.54 11.54 -1.96
C ARG A 949 -17.73 10.59 -1.77
N ILE A 950 -17.90 9.99 -0.59
CA ILE A 950 -19.04 9.14 -0.21
C ILE A 950 -20.32 9.98 -0.10
N VAL A 951 -20.23 11.13 0.58
CA VAL A 951 -21.32 12.11 0.71
C VAL A 951 -21.78 12.67 -0.63
N GLY A 952 -20.93 12.61 -1.67
CA GLY A 952 -21.27 12.92 -3.05
C GLY A 952 -20.55 14.16 -3.61
N TYR A 953 -19.60 14.73 -2.87
CA TYR A 953 -18.78 15.84 -3.37
C TYR A 953 -17.93 15.40 -4.57
N GLU A 954 -17.81 16.28 -5.57
CA GLU A 954 -16.81 16.18 -6.64
C GLU A 954 -15.39 16.31 -6.05
N GLU A 955 -14.34 15.95 -6.82
CA GLU A 955 -12.98 15.87 -6.25
C GLU A 955 -12.44 17.21 -5.77
N TRP A 956 -12.68 18.29 -6.51
CA TRP A 956 -12.28 19.63 -6.12
C TRP A 956 -13.02 20.08 -4.85
N ALA A 957 -14.31 19.74 -4.72
CA ALA A 957 -15.11 20.10 -3.56
C ALA A 957 -14.77 19.21 -2.35
N ALA A 958 -14.45 17.93 -2.54
CA ALA A 958 -13.96 17.05 -1.49
C ALA A 958 -12.59 17.53 -0.95
N ARG A 959 -11.70 17.99 -1.84
CA ARG A 959 -10.45 18.67 -1.50
C ARG A 959 -10.68 19.95 -0.68
N GLU A 960 -11.67 20.76 -1.05
CA GLU A 960 -12.07 21.95 -0.30
C GLU A 960 -12.64 21.61 1.09
N GLN A 961 -13.47 20.57 1.21
CA GLN A 961 -13.99 20.08 2.49
C GLN A 961 -12.86 19.65 3.44
N MET A 962 -11.82 18.98 2.94
CA MET A 962 -10.63 18.63 3.74
C MET A 962 -9.90 19.86 4.27
N GLU A 963 -9.68 20.88 3.43
CA GLU A 963 -8.98 22.10 3.85
C GLU A 963 -9.80 22.87 4.89
N MET A 964 -11.12 22.98 4.70
CA MET A 964 -12.02 23.58 5.69
C MET A 964 -11.98 22.87 7.04
N ILE A 965 -11.94 21.54 7.04
CA ILE A 965 -11.78 20.74 8.26
C ILE A 965 -10.40 20.95 8.89
N ALA A 966 -9.33 21.05 8.11
CA ALA A 966 -8.00 21.29 8.63
C ALA A 966 -7.86 22.67 9.29
N CYS A 967 -8.37 23.74 8.65
CA CYS A 967 -8.40 25.07 9.25
C CYS A 967 -9.27 25.10 10.52
N GLN A 968 -10.46 24.49 10.49
CA GLN A 968 -11.35 24.47 11.66
C GLN A 968 -10.82 23.60 12.81
N HIS A 969 -10.17 22.47 12.52
CA HIS A 969 -9.51 21.63 13.54
C HIS A 969 -8.35 22.37 14.21
N HIS A 970 -7.58 23.16 13.46
CA HIS A 970 -6.55 24.03 14.03
C HIS A 970 -7.17 24.99 15.06
N THR A 971 -8.24 25.70 14.70
CA THR A 971 -8.99 26.57 15.61
C THR A 971 -9.58 25.83 16.82
N ASP A 972 -10.20 24.67 16.60
CA ASP A 972 -10.88 23.90 17.65
C ASP A 972 -9.91 23.25 18.67
N CYS A 973 -8.73 22.80 18.23
CA CYS A 973 -7.82 21.97 19.04
C CYS A 973 -6.47 22.62 19.38
N LEU A 974 -5.93 23.50 18.52
CA LEU A 974 -4.56 24.04 18.67
C LEU A 974 -4.55 25.53 19.06
N GLY A 975 -5.49 26.31 18.52
CA GLY A 975 -5.70 27.73 18.82
C GLY A 975 -6.09 28.54 17.59
N ASP A 976 -6.37 29.83 17.79
CA ASP A 976 -6.85 30.71 16.72
C ASP A 976 -5.86 30.79 15.54
N VAL A 977 -6.40 30.75 14.32
CA VAL A 977 -5.61 31.03 13.11
C VAL A 977 -5.38 32.53 13.04
N GLU A 978 -4.14 32.97 13.23
CA GLU A 978 -3.75 34.38 13.07
C GLU A 978 -3.68 34.77 11.57
N ASP A 979 -3.77 36.07 11.28
CA ASP A 979 -3.63 36.66 9.94
C ASP A 979 -2.23 37.27 9.73
N TYR A 980 -1.95 37.81 8.55
CA TYR A 980 -0.75 38.62 8.32
C TYR A 980 -0.65 39.79 9.30
N SER A 981 0.49 39.89 9.96
CA SER A 981 0.79 41.00 10.88
C SER A 981 0.91 42.34 10.14
N ASP A 982 0.52 43.44 10.80
CA ASP A 982 0.56 44.80 10.23
C ASP A 982 1.92 45.15 9.60
N ILE A 983 3.00 44.67 10.21
CA ILE A 983 4.38 44.91 9.76
C ILE A 983 4.68 44.15 8.47
N TYR A 984 4.20 42.91 8.34
CA TYR A 984 4.32 42.13 7.11
C TYR A 984 3.48 42.72 5.98
N ARG A 985 2.22 43.08 6.29
CA ARG A 985 1.32 43.79 5.37
C ARG A 985 1.93 45.07 4.82
N THR A 986 2.52 45.88 5.69
CA THR A 986 3.18 47.16 5.32
C THR A 986 4.42 46.93 4.48
N ASN A 987 5.28 45.97 4.84
CA ASN A 987 6.55 45.72 4.16
C ASN A 987 6.39 45.10 2.76
N PHE A 988 5.35 44.30 2.54
CA PHE A 988 5.11 43.58 1.29
C PHE A 988 3.90 44.08 0.49
N GLY A 989 3.10 45.03 1.02
CA GLY A 989 1.91 45.56 0.34
C GLY A 989 0.78 44.53 0.23
N ILE A 990 0.54 43.75 1.27
CA ILE A 990 -0.46 42.67 1.27
C ILE A 990 -1.82 43.20 1.72
N GLU A 991 -2.78 43.27 0.78
CA GLU A 991 -4.18 43.65 1.05
C GLU A 991 -5.07 42.45 1.41
N GLY A 992 -4.77 41.25 0.90
CA GLY A 992 -5.55 40.03 1.19
C GLY A 992 -5.30 39.42 2.57
N HIS A 993 -6.05 38.39 2.94
CA HIS A 993 -5.88 37.64 4.18
C HIS A 993 -5.21 36.27 3.95
N LEU A 994 -4.77 35.63 5.03
CA LEU A 994 -4.37 34.22 5.00
C LEU A 994 -5.54 33.30 4.61
N ARG A 995 -5.23 32.14 4.01
CA ARG A 995 -6.23 31.27 3.39
C ARG A 995 -7.08 30.57 4.44
N CYS A 996 -6.45 29.98 5.47
CA CYS A 996 -7.20 29.38 6.57
C CYS A 996 -7.92 30.44 7.42
N TYR A 997 -7.35 31.64 7.57
CA TYR A 997 -8.04 32.75 8.25
C TYR A 997 -9.37 33.10 7.56
N SER A 998 -9.34 33.27 6.23
CA SER A 998 -10.52 33.53 5.41
C SER A 998 -11.55 32.40 5.51
N ILE A 999 -11.08 31.15 5.44
CA ILE A 999 -11.94 29.95 5.55
C ILE A 999 -12.63 29.88 6.92
N VAL A 1000 -11.92 30.14 8.02
CA VAL A 1000 -12.48 30.09 9.38
C VAL A 1000 -13.51 31.22 9.58
N GLN A 1001 -13.28 32.41 9.02
CA GLN A 1001 -14.26 33.49 9.02
C GLN A 1001 -15.52 33.16 8.19
N ASP A 1002 -15.34 32.56 7.01
CA ASP A 1002 -16.44 32.09 6.17
C ASP A 1002 -17.25 30.98 6.86
N LEU A 1003 -16.60 30.07 7.59
CA LEU A 1003 -17.26 29.02 8.39
C LEU A 1003 -18.03 29.61 9.59
N ALA A 1004 -17.42 30.55 10.32
CA ALA A 1004 -18.04 31.22 11.46
C ALA A 1004 -19.24 32.10 11.08
N SER A 1005 -19.22 32.70 9.89
CA SER A 1005 -20.33 33.48 9.33
C SER A 1005 -21.38 32.64 8.60
N GLY A 1006 -21.11 31.35 8.35
CA GLY A 1006 -21.99 30.45 7.58
C GLY A 1006 -21.95 30.66 6.06
N ALA A 1007 -21.01 31.47 5.55
CA ALA A 1007 -20.74 31.61 4.12
C ALA A 1007 -20.14 30.33 3.52
N ARG A 1008 -19.43 29.53 4.34
CA ARG A 1008 -18.99 28.16 4.04
C ARG A 1008 -19.62 27.18 5.03
N VAL A 1009 -19.74 25.92 4.61
CA VAL A 1009 -20.24 24.82 5.45
C VAL A 1009 -19.40 23.57 5.21
N ILE A 1010 -18.93 22.95 6.30
CA ILE A 1010 -18.39 21.58 6.27
C ILE A 1010 -19.58 20.62 6.20
N GLY A 1011 -19.80 20.01 5.04
CA GLY A 1011 -20.90 19.09 4.78
C GLY A 1011 -20.54 17.61 4.92
N ILE A 1012 -19.32 17.26 5.36
CA ILE A 1012 -19.00 15.89 5.78
C ILE A 1012 -19.69 15.61 7.13
N PRO A 1013 -20.64 14.66 7.22
CA PRO A 1013 -21.25 14.28 8.50
C PRO A 1013 -20.21 13.74 9.48
N ASN A 1014 -20.38 14.05 10.76
CA ASN A 1014 -19.51 13.54 11.84
C ASN A 1014 -18.00 13.85 11.66
N TRP A 1015 -17.63 14.87 10.88
CA TRP A 1015 -16.22 15.17 10.57
C TRP A 1015 -15.33 15.36 11.81
N LYS A 1016 -15.88 15.90 12.92
CA LYS A 1016 -15.17 16.02 14.21
C LYS A 1016 -14.84 14.66 14.81
N VAL A 1017 -15.74 13.68 14.69
CA VAL A 1017 -15.53 12.28 15.13
C VAL A 1017 -14.52 11.58 14.23
N ILE A 1018 -14.58 11.80 12.91
CA ILE A 1018 -13.61 11.26 11.96
C ILE A 1018 -12.22 11.81 12.29
N THR A 1019 -12.09 13.13 12.43
CA THR A 1019 -10.83 13.81 12.77
C THR A 1019 -10.29 13.37 14.13
N GLY A 1020 -11.14 13.29 15.17
CA GLY A 1020 -10.73 12.89 16.51
C GLY A 1020 -10.20 11.45 16.64
N ARG A 1021 -10.40 10.58 15.63
CA ARG A 1021 -9.76 9.25 15.57
C ARG A 1021 -8.29 9.29 15.16
N PHE A 1022 -7.88 10.33 14.43
CA PHE A 1022 -6.51 10.50 13.95
C PHE A 1022 -5.78 11.59 14.74
N LEU A 1023 -6.44 12.73 14.94
CA LEU A 1023 -5.92 13.94 15.57
C LEU A 1023 -6.87 14.38 16.70
N PRO A 1024 -6.90 13.67 17.85
CA PRO A 1024 -7.66 14.10 19.02
C PRO A 1024 -7.16 15.46 19.52
N CYS A 1025 -8.06 16.35 19.96
CA CYS A 1025 -7.62 17.58 20.62
C CYS A 1025 -6.82 17.26 21.90
N PRO A 1026 -5.81 18.07 22.27
CA PRO A 1026 -5.16 17.98 23.57
C PRO A 1026 -6.17 18.06 24.72
N ALA A 1027 -5.95 17.27 25.78
CA ALA A 1027 -6.81 17.28 26.95
C ALA A 1027 -6.72 18.64 27.67
N GLN A 1028 -7.77 19.46 27.58
CA GLN A 1028 -7.79 20.77 28.23
C GLN A 1028 -7.73 20.65 29.75
N THR A 1029 -6.69 21.24 30.35
CA THR A 1029 -6.54 21.37 31.80
C THR A 1029 -7.51 22.40 32.38
N GLY A 1030 -8.76 21.98 32.61
CA GLY A 1030 -9.76 22.74 33.38
C GLY A 1030 -11.12 22.97 32.71
N GLY A 1031 -11.27 22.63 31.42
CA GLY A 1031 -12.57 22.66 30.73
C GLY A 1031 -13.37 21.38 31.00
N LYS A 1032 -14.70 21.48 31.15
CA LYS A 1032 -15.56 20.29 31.11
C LYS A 1032 -15.35 19.58 29.75
N PRO A 1033 -15.34 18.23 29.71
CA PRO A 1033 -15.28 17.52 28.45
C PRO A 1033 -16.48 17.92 27.58
N LEU A 1034 -16.22 18.29 26.33
CA LEU A 1034 -17.27 18.41 25.32
C LEU A 1034 -17.84 17.02 25.09
N ALA A 1035 -19.01 16.76 25.68
CA ALA A 1035 -19.76 15.55 25.46
C ALA A 1035 -20.30 15.59 24.02
N PHE A 1036 -19.65 14.85 23.13
CA PHE A 1036 -20.16 14.58 21.78
C PHE A 1036 -21.36 13.64 21.92
N ALA A 1037 -22.54 14.14 21.52
CA ALA A 1037 -23.81 13.42 21.43
C ALA A 1037 -24.21 13.32 19.94
#